data_AF-W9NGV2-F1
#
_entry.id   AF-W9NGV2-F1
#
_cell.length_a   1.000
_cell.length_b   1.000
_cell.length_c   1.000
_cell.angle_alpha   90.00
_cell.angle_beta   90.00
_cell.angle_gamma   90.00
#
_symmetry.space_group_name_H-M   'P 1'
#
loop_
_entity.id
_entity.type
_entity.pdbx_description
1 polymer ?
#
loop_
_entity_poly.entity_id
_entity_poly.type
_entity_poly.pdbx_seq_one_letter_code
_entity_poly.pdbx_strand_id
1 'polypeptide(L)'
;MPLSVGQRLKSGWKSLSIDRKILMLMFKGSIPVAISLSFYQSTPVSKTFTSLGFLVAIIAVVTVNVLPRAKLLELTFGICSLTAIAIPLAMLATWSGLQARFHTDPNGLHAYNSSQSAITAIWLTFHIWVSNSIQARFPALLIPTILYNIFMIVQFTSCSVFTTWKECWDLIYLTVRCYYTGIAISFFSGLFFYPTTCRTEIFEVQEKYVHCTQRALSESINYLTQLSTTPTFPLISGQSSGQSARQSDINDGADAQGRRDQAEKSLKKQVSSVKELYTKMHEELVMAKREIAWGKLRTQDLDAISDLCRRILMPVGGMSHLPDILKRVEENGGWVPFDNQVEQKQVSESNDPADKAKSFQEYDRIWQNAVGCLVEPASDLVKAVNDGLEHAGLQMELIPRPGAKGFIRRMLGTRGNKLADTESKGGENEPGSPEFSKVLEEKINNFSKDRVASLNAWVDNGRLPADLKTDPHRSNEGGADERLSPEILHRDRQQLYLLLYIQQMLYSAGISVLELCKFTDEIVAKGVMTRNRLIVPSFRRVYKWLLSIFDTADQALADDDRPGSKKEVTLVFGQSTRQTRDIEHLPPTNAYERFGVKIQRFQGFLKGPEFSFGFRSACATMSCAIIAFLEPTQTLFIHYRLIWSVIIAAIGANMSAGQSGVSYSLRILGSFAALIICYLVWYIPDGHTAGVIVLMWFAAFLQMYFLIRWPRYIIGWLVVFITEVLSIGYETQVNKIGVEAATSSGVIYYKPYSVVAVRVACVLWGTCASMFFTYLPYPITARGILRRNMAAIMHLIGNYHTVVHTTLKARLRGTEGDVADKQSQGHLLSRTRRAMFNKTMVLNSSVKHNVYLQKYEPTLGGKFPVVIFSDIISQLGM
;
A
#
# COMPACT_ATOMS: atom_id res chain seq x y z
N MET A 1 17.80 -15.60 -35.62
CA MET A 1 16.78 -15.08 -36.56
C MET A 1 16.11 -13.85 -35.93
N PRO A 2 16.02 -12.70 -36.62
CA PRO A 2 15.28 -11.56 -36.09
C PRO A 2 13.80 -11.92 -36.00
N LEU A 3 13.22 -11.79 -34.81
CA LEU A 3 11.78 -12.01 -34.56
C LEU A 3 10.95 -11.17 -35.55
N SER A 4 9.94 -11.78 -36.18
CA SER A 4 9.04 -11.06 -37.10
C SER A 4 8.38 -9.89 -36.38
N VAL A 5 8.05 -8.81 -37.10
CA VAL A 5 7.39 -7.62 -36.53
C VAL A 5 6.16 -8.01 -35.71
N GLY A 6 5.38 -9.00 -36.16
CA GLY A 6 4.24 -9.55 -35.42
C GLY A 6 4.61 -10.26 -34.12
N GLN A 7 5.72 -11.01 -34.07
CA GLN A 7 6.22 -11.61 -32.83
C GLN A 7 6.81 -10.57 -31.86
N ARG A 8 7.44 -9.51 -32.36
CA ARG A 8 7.92 -8.38 -31.52
C ARG A 8 6.75 -7.58 -30.96
N LEU A 9 5.70 -7.35 -31.76
CA LEU A 9 4.44 -6.73 -31.30
C LEU A 9 3.73 -7.62 -30.28
N LYS A 10 3.67 -8.93 -30.50
CA LYS A 10 3.05 -9.88 -29.56
C LYS A 10 3.85 -10.03 -28.27
N SER A 11 5.18 -10.00 -28.36
CA SER A 11 6.08 -9.98 -27.20
C SER A 11 6.00 -8.66 -26.43
N GLY A 12 5.93 -7.53 -27.16
CA GLY A 12 5.71 -6.21 -26.60
C GLY A 12 4.35 -6.10 -25.90
N TRP A 13 3.28 -6.60 -26.54
CA TRP A 13 1.95 -6.66 -25.95
C TRP A 13 1.91 -7.53 -24.69
N LYS A 14 2.59 -8.68 -24.70
CA LYS A 14 2.77 -9.53 -23.51
C LYS A 14 3.59 -8.83 -22.41
N SER A 15 4.61 -8.04 -22.76
CA SER A 15 5.36 -7.26 -21.76
C SER A 15 4.58 -6.05 -21.21
N LEU A 16 3.68 -5.50 -22.01
CA LEU A 16 2.78 -4.40 -21.65
C LEU A 16 1.67 -4.86 -20.67
N SER A 17 1.37 -6.16 -20.57
CA SER A 17 0.38 -6.72 -19.63
C SER A 17 -0.99 -6.02 -19.68
N ILE A 18 -1.41 -5.56 -20.88
CA ILE A 18 -2.69 -4.86 -21.06
C ILE A 18 -3.81 -5.89 -21.06
N ASP A 19 -4.47 -6.02 -19.90
CA ASP A 19 -5.67 -6.83 -19.75
C ASP A 19 -6.93 -6.08 -20.18
N ARG A 20 -8.00 -6.81 -20.52
CA ARG A 20 -9.33 -6.25 -20.82
C ARG A 20 -9.82 -5.30 -19.72
N LYS A 21 -9.51 -5.62 -18.46
CA LYS A 21 -9.83 -4.77 -17.30
C LYS A 21 -9.11 -3.43 -17.36
N ILE A 22 -7.81 -3.43 -17.69
CA ILE A 22 -7.01 -2.18 -17.81
C ILE A 22 -7.57 -1.33 -18.95
N LEU A 23 -7.89 -1.92 -20.09
CA LEU A 23 -8.47 -1.20 -21.23
C LEU A 23 -9.82 -0.55 -20.90
N MET A 24 -10.70 -1.25 -20.16
CA MET A 24 -11.96 -0.67 -19.68
C MET A 24 -11.75 0.45 -18.66
N LEU A 25 -10.75 0.33 -17.79
CA LEU A 25 -10.40 1.39 -16.84
C LEU A 25 -9.78 2.61 -17.52
N MET A 26 -8.97 2.42 -18.58
CA MET A 26 -8.46 3.51 -19.40
C MET A 26 -9.59 4.26 -20.08
N PHE A 27 -10.55 3.53 -20.65
CA PHE A 27 -11.75 4.10 -21.25
C PHE A 27 -12.56 4.89 -20.22
N LYS A 28 -12.84 4.30 -19.04
CA LYS A 28 -13.51 4.98 -17.93
C LYS A 28 -12.79 6.30 -17.57
N GLY A 29 -11.47 6.26 -17.47
CA GLY A 29 -10.63 7.40 -17.11
C GLY A 29 -10.66 8.58 -18.09
N SER A 30 -10.77 8.32 -19.40
CA SER A 30 -10.69 9.36 -20.43
C SER A 30 -12.01 10.06 -20.75
N ILE A 31 -13.15 9.47 -20.37
CA ILE A 31 -14.50 10.01 -20.63
C ILE A 31 -14.71 11.44 -20.09
N PRO A 32 -14.30 11.81 -18.85
CA PRO A 32 -14.51 13.17 -18.34
C PRO A 32 -13.92 14.25 -19.23
N VAL A 33 -12.76 14.00 -19.85
CA VAL A 33 -12.11 14.96 -20.76
C VAL A 33 -12.94 15.18 -22.00
N ALA A 34 -13.38 14.09 -22.64
CA ALA A 34 -14.23 14.19 -23.83
C ALA A 34 -15.54 14.93 -23.53
N ILE A 35 -16.22 14.58 -22.43
CA ILE A 35 -17.50 15.18 -22.05
C ILE A 35 -17.32 16.66 -21.70
N SER A 36 -16.33 17.02 -20.87
CA SER A 36 -16.13 18.40 -20.42
C SER A 36 -15.75 19.35 -21.56
N LEU A 37 -14.87 18.93 -22.48
CA LEU A 37 -14.50 19.73 -23.65
C LEU A 37 -15.65 19.85 -24.66
N SER A 38 -16.40 18.77 -24.88
CA SER A 38 -17.55 18.77 -25.81
C SER A 38 -18.72 19.60 -25.28
N PHE A 39 -19.03 19.47 -23.99
CA PHE A 39 -20.11 20.20 -23.32
C PHE A 39 -19.90 21.72 -23.45
N TYR A 40 -18.66 22.18 -23.33
CA TYR A 40 -18.33 23.60 -23.47
C TYR A 40 -18.60 24.17 -24.86
N GLN A 41 -18.61 23.34 -25.91
CA GLN A 41 -18.89 23.79 -27.28
C GLN A 41 -20.35 24.16 -27.52
N SER A 42 -21.24 23.87 -26.57
CA SER A 42 -22.64 24.30 -26.59
C SER A 42 -22.78 25.79 -26.25
N THR A 43 -23.54 26.54 -27.04
CA THR A 43 -23.74 28.00 -26.84
C THR A 43 -24.37 28.40 -25.49
N PRO A 44 -25.38 27.70 -24.93
CA PRO A 44 -25.87 28.02 -23.58
C PRO A 44 -24.80 27.81 -22.50
N VAL A 45 -23.93 26.82 -22.71
CA VAL A 45 -22.86 26.47 -21.78
C VAL A 45 -21.74 27.51 -21.83
N SER A 46 -21.26 27.86 -23.03
CA SER A 46 -20.19 28.84 -23.20
C SER A 46 -20.60 30.23 -22.67
N LYS A 47 -21.87 30.62 -22.85
CA LYS A 47 -22.43 31.86 -22.25
C LYS A 47 -22.47 31.82 -20.72
N THR A 48 -22.65 30.64 -20.14
CA THR A 48 -22.74 30.46 -18.69
C THR A 48 -21.36 30.48 -18.02
N PHE A 49 -20.39 29.77 -18.60
CA PHE A 49 -19.07 29.58 -18.00
C PHE A 49 -18.00 30.56 -18.51
N THR A 50 -18.32 31.32 -19.56
CA THR A 50 -17.51 32.42 -20.13
C THR A 50 -16.02 32.07 -20.19
N SER A 51 -15.14 32.89 -19.62
CA SER A 51 -13.69 32.73 -19.71
C SER A 51 -13.10 31.67 -18.76
N LEU A 52 -13.91 31.05 -17.89
CA LEU A 52 -13.50 30.02 -16.91
C LEU A 52 -13.97 28.60 -17.27
N GLY A 53 -14.45 28.39 -18.50
CA GLY A 53 -14.92 27.10 -18.99
C GLY A 53 -13.93 25.95 -18.89
N PHE A 54 -12.66 26.19 -19.26
CA PHE A 54 -11.60 25.19 -19.18
C PHE A 54 -11.40 24.65 -17.75
N LEU A 55 -11.79 25.41 -16.70
CA LEU A 55 -11.67 24.98 -15.30
C LEU A 55 -12.52 23.74 -15.03
N VAL A 56 -13.70 23.63 -15.67
CA VAL A 56 -14.59 22.46 -15.58
C VAL A 56 -13.85 21.18 -15.98
N ALA A 57 -13.09 21.23 -17.08
CA ALA A 57 -12.32 20.09 -17.58
C ALA A 57 -11.20 19.69 -16.63
N ILE A 58 -10.52 20.66 -16.01
CA ILE A 58 -9.47 20.41 -15.02
C ILE A 58 -10.03 19.69 -13.80
N ILE A 59 -11.12 20.19 -13.21
CA ILE A 59 -11.74 19.60 -12.03
C ILE A 59 -12.26 18.18 -12.33
N ALA A 60 -12.83 17.98 -13.52
CA ALA A 60 -13.32 16.68 -13.97
C ALA A 60 -12.20 15.62 -14.07
N VAL A 61 -10.96 16.05 -14.33
CA VAL A 61 -9.78 15.17 -14.40
C VAL A 61 -9.15 14.95 -13.03
N VAL A 62 -8.99 16.01 -12.23
CA VAL A 62 -8.34 15.97 -10.91
C VAL A 62 -9.08 15.05 -9.93
N THR A 63 -10.38 14.87 -10.13
CA THR A 63 -11.25 14.01 -9.31
C THR A 63 -11.04 12.50 -9.53
N VAL A 64 -10.14 12.08 -10.44
CA VAL A 64 -9.71 10.68 -10.68
C VAL A 64 -10.88 9.67 -10.66
N ASN A 65 -11.74 9.75 -11.67
CA ASN A 65 -12.93 8.90 -11.81
C ASN A 65 -12.66 7.39 -12.00
N VAL A 66 -11.40 6.99 -12.18
CA VAL A 66 -10.97 5.57 -12.30
C VAL A 66 -11.20 4.80 -11.00
N LEU A 67 -11.25 5.51 -9.87
CA LEU A 67 -11.41 4.90 -8.54
C LEU A 67 -12.70 4.03 -8.44
N PRO A 68 -12.67 2.97 -7.62
CA PRO A 68 -13.86 2.19 -7.26
C PRO A 68 -14.94 3.07 -6.60
N ARG A 69 -16.20 2.65 -6.71
CA ARG A 69 -17.38 3.42 -6.28
C ARG A 69 -17.29 4.02 -4.88
N ALA A 70 -16.95 3.22 -3.87
CA ALA A 70 -16.90 3.72 -2.49
C ALA A 70 -15.80 4.78 -2.29
N LYS A 71 -14.60 4.53 -2.86
CA LYS A 71 -13.49 5.50 -2.84
C LYS A 71 -13.84 6.78 -3.60
N LEU A 72 -14.53 6.66 -4.74
CA LEU A 72 -15.00 7.79 -5.54
C LEU A 72 -16.04 8.62 -4.76
N LEU A 73 -16.99 7.98 -4.09
CA LEU A 73 -18.00 8.64 -3.25
C LEU A 73 -17.35 9.39 -2.07
N GLU A 74 -16.45 8.74 -1.35
CA GLU A 74 -15.68 9.33 -0.25
C GLU A 74 -14.87 10.54 -0.72
N LEU A 75 -14.15 10.40 -1.85
CA LEU A 75 -13.37 11.49 -2.43
C LEU A 75 -14.26 12.66 -2.85
N THR A 76 -15.38 12.37 -3.53
CA THR A 76 -16.35 13.38 -4.00
C THR A 76 -16.93 14.14 -2.82
N PHE A 77 -17.35 13.43 -1.76
CA PHE A 77 -17.86 14.05 -0.53
C PHE A 77 -16.79 14.92 0.14
N GLY A 78 -15.54 14.47 0.20
CA GLY A 78 -14.42 15.25 0.73
C GLY A 78 -14.17 16.55 -0.04
N ILE A 79 -14.22 16.49 -1.38
CA ILE A 79 -14.06 17.66 -2.25
C ILE A 79 -15.24 18.63 -2.06
N CYS A 80 -16.48 18.15 -2.07
CA CYS A 80 -17.66 18.98 -1.84
C CYS A 80 -17.64 19.65 -0.46
N SER A 81 -17.18 18.94 0.58
CA SER A 81 -17.08 19.48 1.93
C SER A 81 -16.03 20.58 2.04
N LEU A 82 -14.82 20.38 1.50
CA LEU A 82 -13.78 21.42 1.53
C LEU A 82 -14.13 22.62 0.64
N THR A 83 -14.77 22.41 -0.51
CA THR A 83 -15.24 23.51 -1.37
C THR A 83 -16.37 24.30 -0.70
N ALA A 84 -17.28 23.63 0.02
CA ALA A 84 -18.30 24.31 0.82
C ALA A 84 -17.69 25.18 1.94
N ILE A 85 -16.58 24.74 2.55
CA ILE A 85 -15.81 25.55 3.52
C ILE A 85 -15.05 26.69 2.83
N ALA A 86 -14.58 26.50 1.59
CA ALA A 86 -13.84 27.51 0.84
C ALA A 86 -14.68 28.74 0.49
N ILE A 87 -15.97 28.56 0.19
CA ILE A 87 -16.88 29.64 -0.22
C ILE A 87 -16.97 30.77 0.82
N PRO A 88 -17.38 30.54 2.09
CA PRO A 88 -17.48 31.60 3.08
C PRO A 88 -16.12 32.22 3.43
N LEU A 89 -15.04 31.43 3.39
CA LEU A 89 -13.68 31.94 3.61
C LEU A 89 -13.24 32.87 2.48
N ALA A 90 -13.52 32.52 1.23
CA ALA A 90 -13.26 33.39 0.08
C ALA A 90 -14.10 34.66 0.14
N MET A 91 -15.38 34.57 0.55
CA MET A 91 -16.23 35.75 0.75
C MET A 91 -15.66 36.69 1.83
N LEU A 92 -15.24 36.16 2.98
CA LEU A 92 -14.68 36.95 4.06
C LEU A 92 -13.38 37.65 3.62
N ALA A 93 -12.49 36.92 2.96
CA ALA A 93 -11.21 37.44 2.51
C ALA A 93 -11.37 38.52 1.42
N THR A 94 -12.21 38.26 0.40
CA THR A 94 -12.49 39.24 -0.66
C THR A 94 -13.20 40.48 -0.12
N TRP A 95 -14.14 40.32 0.83
CA TRP A 95 -14.78 41.43 1.52
C TRP A 95 -13.78 42.27 2.29
N SER A 96 -12.88 41.65 3.07
CA SER A 96 -11.87 42.38 3.84
C SER A 96 -10.88 43.16 2.96
N GLY A 97 -10.50 42.60 1.79
CA GLY A 97 -9.67 43.30 0.81
C GLY A 97 -10.37 44.53 0.21
N LEU A 98 -11.65 44.40 -0.13
CA LEU A 98 -12.46 45.52 -0.63
C LEU A 98 -12.69 46.60 0.43
N GLN A 99 -12.94 46.21 1.69
CA GLN A 99 -13.07 47.18 2.78
C GLN A 99 -11.79 47.99 2.95
N ALA A 100 -10.62 47.37 2.86
CA ALA A 100 -9.37 48.14 2.90
C ALA A 100 -9.22 49.10 1.73
N ARG A 101 -9.67 48.71 0.52
CA ARG A 101 -9.72 49.62 -0.63
C ARG A 101 -10.60 50.84 -0.34
N PHE A 102 -11.81 50.63 0.17
CA PHE A 102 -12.75 51.73 0.45
C PHE A 102 -12.24 52.70 1.52
N HIS A 103 -11.40 52.24 2.46
CA HIS A 103 -10.78 53.11 3.46
C HIS A 103 -9.57 53.87 2.92
N THR A 104 -8.81 53.31 1.98
CA THR A 104 -7.56 53.94 1.49
C THR A 104 -7.69 54.68 0.17
N ASP A 105 -8.69 54.36 -0.64
CA ASP A 105 -9.06 55.10 -1.85
C ASP A 105 -10.60 55.27 -1.94
N PRO A 106 -11.19 56.14 -1.08
CA PRO A 106 -12.64 56.33 -1.02
C PRO A 106 -13.22 56.94 -2.30
N ASN A 107 -12.39 57.65 -3.07
CA ASN A 107 -12.78 58.32 -4.31
C ASN A 107 -12.53 57.43 -5.55
N GLY A 108 -11.84 56.29 -5.40
CA GLY A 108 -11.58 55.33 -6.47
C GLY A 108 -10.70 55.87 -7.61
N LEU A 109 -9.79 56.81 -7.32
CA LEU A 109 -8.96 57.43 -8.37
C LEU A 109 -7.87 56.49 -8.89
N HIS A 110 -7.43 55.51 -8.10
CA HIS A 110 -6.30 54.66 -8.46
C HIS A 110 -6.76 53.28 -8.94
N ALA A 111 -6.32 52.86 -10.12
CA ALA A 111 -6.56 51.51 -10.62
C ALA A 111 -5.95 50.46 -9.66
N TYR A 112 -4.74 50.71 -9.16
CA TYR A 112 -4.06 49.87 -8.18
C TYR A 112 -4.30 50.34 -6.74
N ASN A 113 -4.49 49.40 -5.81
CA ASN A 113 -4.56 49.69 -4.38
C ASN A 113 -3.62 48.75 -3.59
N SER A 114 -2.68 49.37 -2.85
CA SER A 114 -1.65 48.64 -2.09
C SER A 114 -2.22 47.90 -0.88
N SER A 115 -3.19 48.49 -0.17
CA SER A 115 -3.79 47.91 1.03
C SER A 115 -4.64 46.68 0.72
N GLN A 116 -5.44 46.76 -0.34
CA GLN A 116 -6.21 45.63 -0.87
C GLN A 116 -5.28 44.47 -1.24
N SER A 117 -4.22 44.77 -2.01
CA SER A 117 -3.23 43.78 -2.44
C SER A 117 -2.54 43.13 -1.25
N ALA A 118 -2.14 43.90 -0.24
CA ALA A 118 -1.50 43.39 0.98
C ALA A 118 -2.41 42.45 1.76
N ILE A 119 -3.69 42.81 1.97
CA ILE A 119 -4.64 41.95 2.70
C ILE A 119 -4.90 40.65 1.93
N THR A 120 -5.09 40.72 0.61
CA THR A 120 -5.27 39.52 -0.21
C THR A 120 -4.03 38.61 -0.21
N ALA A 121 -2.82 39.17 -0.15
CA ALA A 121 -1.58 38.41 -0.03
C ALA A 121 -1.43 37.71 1.32
N ILE A 122 -1.83 38.37 2.42
CA ILE A 122 -1.83 37.78 3.77
C ILE A 122 -2.81 36.61 3.82
N TRP A 123 -4.03 36.78 3.30
CA TRP A 123 -5.02 35.71 3.22
C TRP A 123 -4.52 34.53 2.39
N LEU A 124 -3.95 34.79 1.21
CA LEU A 124 -3.36 33.74 0.36
C LEU A 124 -2.30 32.94 1.11
N THR A 125 -1.35 33.63 1.75
CA THR A 125 -0.26 32.98 2.48
C THR A 125 -0.80 32.14 3.65
N PHE A 126 -1.73 32.70 4.43
CA PHE A 126 -2.32 32.01 5.56
C PHE A 126 -3.12 30.76 5.15
N HIS A 127 -3.94 30.86 4.10
CA HIS A 127 -4.75 29.73 3.63
C HIS A 127 -3.89 28.60 3.06
N ILE A 128 -2.88 28.92 2.25
CA ILE A 128 -1.97 27.91 1.70
C ILE A 128 -1.15 27.26 2.82
N TRP A 129 -0.75 28.03 3.82
CA TRP A 129 -0.07 27.48 5.00
C TRP A 129 -0.95 26.46 5.72
N VAL A 130 -2.15 26.86 6.15
CA VAL A 130 -3.04 26.00 6.94
C VAL A 130 -3.48 24.78 6.15
N SER A 131 -3.90 24.95 4.89
CA SER A 131 -4.37 23.85 4.04
C SER A 131 -3.29 22.80 3.80
N ASN A 132 -2.06 23.21 3.46
CA ASN A 132 -0.97 22.27 3.22
C ASN A 132 -0.44 21.63 4.51
N SER A 133 -0.55 22.32 5.66
CA SER A 133 -0.32 21.69 6.97
C SER A 133 -1.36 20.62 7.30
N ILE A 134 -2.65 20.86 7.00
CA ILE A 134 -3.71 19.87 7.14
C ILE A 134 -3.46 18.68 6.21
N GLN A 135 -3.07 18.92 4.96
CA GLN A 135 -2.72 17.85 4.00
C GLN A 135 -1.53 17.02 4.48
N ALA A 136 -0.47 17.64 5.00
CA ALA A 136 0.69 16.91 5.53
C ALA A 136 0.31 16.03 6.73
N ARG A 137 -0.63 16.51 7.55
CA ARG A 137 -1.16 15.79 8.70
C ARG A 137 -2.11 14.66 8.28
N PHE A 138 -2.88 14.86 7.23
CA PHE A 138 -3.89 13.94 6.71
C PHE A 138 -3.66 13.66 5.21
N PRO A 139 -2.79 12.69 4.86
CA PRO A 139 -2.48 12.37 3.47
C PRO A 139 -3.70 11.97 2.63
N ALA A 140 -4.75 11.43 3.26
CA ALA A 140 -6.01 11.09 2.59
C ALA A 140 -6.74 12.32 2.00
N LEU A 141 -6.50 13.53 2.53
CA LEU A 141 -7.11 14.78 2.06
C LEU A 141 -6.31 15.46 0.95
N LEU A 142 -5.26 14.81 0.39
CA LEU A 142 -4.40 15.42 -0.61
C LEU A 142 -5.15 15.96 -1.84
N ILE A 143 -5.98 15.14 -2.50
CA ILE A 143 -6.74 15.59 -3.69
C ILE A 143 -7.78 16.68 -3.34
N PRO A 144 -8.59 16.53 -2.26
CA PRO A 144 -9.46 17.61 -1.80
C PRO A 144 -8.73 18.93 -1.53
N THR A 145 -7.58 18.89 -0.85
CA THR A 145 -6.78 20.09 -0.55
C THR A 145 -6.22 20.74 -1.80
N ILE A 146 -5.79 19.95 -2.80
CA ILE A 146 -5.36 20.49 -4.10
C ILE A 146 -6.46 21.33 -4.75
N LEU A 147 -7.69 20.81 -4.80
CA LEU A 147 -8.83 21.51 -5.37
C LEU A 147 -9.23 22.74 -4.55
N TYR A 148 -9.13 22.66 -3.22
CA TYR A 148 -9.30 23.80 -2.32
C TYR A 148 -8.26 24.90 -2.60
N ASN A 149 -6.98 24.55 -2.76
CA ASN A 149 -5.93 25.51 -3.04
C ASN A 149 -6.12 26.19 -4.41
N ILE A 150 -6.50 25.44 -5.44
CA ILE A 150 -6.83 26.03 -6.75
C ILE A 150 -7.97 27.03 -6.61
N PHE A 151 -9.00 26.69 -5.83
CA PHE A 151 -10.16 27.56 -5.62
C PHE A 151 -9.72 28.88 -4.98
N MET A 152 -8.97 28.80 -3.88
CA MET A 152 -8.53 29.98 -3.13
C MET A 152 -7.53 30.84 -3.92
N ILE A 153 -6.60 30.23 -4.66
CA ILE A 153 -5.63 30.97 -5.49
C ILE A 153 -6.34 31.78 -6.59
N VAL A 154 -7.36 31.21 -7.25
CA VAL A 154 -8.16 31.92 -8.26
C VAL A 154 -8.86 33.14 -7.68
N GLN A 155 -9.44 33.02 -6.49
CA GLN A 155 -10.11 34.16 -5.84
C GLN A 155 -9.10 35.24 -5.43
N PHE A 156 -8.03 34.87 -4.72
CA PHE A 156 -7.14 35.85 -4.09
C PHE A 156 -6.24 36.60 -5.06
N THR A 157 -5.83 35.95 -6.16
CA THR A 157 -5.02 36.60 -7.19
C THR A 157 -5.85 37.52 -8.09
N SER A 158 -7.16 37.28 -8.21
CA SER A 158 -8.07 38.15 -8.98
C SER A 158 -8.62 39.30 -8.13
N CYS A 159 -8.80 39.09 -6.83
CA CYS A 159 -9.36 40.07 -5.90
C CYS A 159 -8.50 41.33 -5.75
N SER A 160 -7.20 41.31 -6.07
CA SER A 160 -6.35 42.51 -5.99
C SER A 160 -6.69 43.58 -7.04
N VAL A 161 -7.44 43.21 -8.08
CA VAL A 161 -7.83 44.09 -9.20
C VAL A 161 -9.26 44.60 -9.06
N PHE A 162 -10.14 43.82 -8.44
CA PHE A 162 -11.57 44.14 -8.38
C PHE A 162 -11.86 45.37 -7.54
N THR A 163 -12.80 46.18 -8.00
CA THR A 163 -13.17 47.44 -7.35
C THR A 163 -14.53 47.36 -6.66
N THR A 164 -15.37 46.43 -7.09
CA THR A 164 -16.75 46.30 -6.60
C THR A 164 -17.01 44.92 -5.97
N TRP A 165 -17.94 44.89 -5.02
CA TRP A 165 -18.42 43.62 -4.44
C TRP A 165 -19.07 42.71 -5.48
N LYS A 166 -19.71 43.29 -6.50
CA LYS A 166 -20.39 42.55 -7.57
C LYS A 166 -19.41 41.70 -8.38
N GLU A 167 -18.26 42.25 -8.75
CA GLU A 167 -17.20 41.52 -9.46
C GLU A 167 -16.67 40.34 -8.63
N CYS A 168 -16.42 40.56 -7.33
CA CYS A 168 -16.00 39.49 -6.41
C CYS A 168 -17.05 38.38 -6.30
N TRP A 169 -18.32 38.74 -6.13
CA TRP A 169 -19.42 37.78 -6.04
C TRP A 169 -19.59 36.99 -7.34
N ASP A 170 -19.55 37.66 -8.49
CA ASP A 170 -19.70 37.03 -9.80
C ASP A 170 -18.56 36.03 -10.05
N LEU A 171 -17.31 36.35 -9.66
CA LEU A 171 -16.19 35.40 -9.75
C LEU A 171 -16.37 34.19 -8.84
N ILE A 172 -16.75 34.40 -7.57
CA ILE A 172 -16.98 33.30 -6.61
C ILE A 172 -18.09 32.40 -7.15
N TYR A 173 -19.22 32.98 -7.56
CA TYR A 173 -20.38 32.25 -8.07
C TYR A 173 -20.03 31.45 -9.33
N LEU A 174 -19.34 32.06 -10.29
CA LEU A 174 -18.89 31.41 -11.51
C LEU A 174 -17.92 30.26 -11.21
N THR A 175 -16.97 30.47 -10.30
CA THR A 175 -16.00 29.44 -9.91
C THR A 175 -16.71 28.26 -9.23
N VAL A 176 -17.65 28.52 -8.33
CA VAL A 176 -18.46 27.48 -7.68
C VAL A 176 -19.22 26.63 -8.70
N ARG A 177 -19.84 27.26 -9.71
CA ARG A 177 -20.51 26.53 -10.80
C ARG A 177 -19.54 25.67 -11.59
N CYS A 178 -18.34 26.16 -11.91
CA CYS A 178 -17.31 25.36 -12.57
C CYS A 178 -16.93 24.13 -11.74
N TYR A 179 -16.70 24.32 -10.44
CA TYR A 179 -16.36 23.26 -9.47
C TYR A 179 -17.39 22.15 -9.41
N TYR A 180 -18.64 22.47 -9.09
CA TYR A 180 -19.67 21.45 -8.97
C TYR A 180 -20.00 20.78 -10.31
N THR A 181 -19.90 21.49 -11.43
CA THR A 181 -20.11 20.89 -12.76
C THR A 181 -19.00 19.90 -13.11
N GLY A 182 -17.73 20.26 -12.88
CA GLY A 182 -16.60 19.37 -13.12
C GLY A 182 -16.64 18.12 -12.22
N ILE A 183 -16.98 18.31 -10.93
CA ILE A 183 -17.19 17.21 -9.99
C ILE A 183 -18.33 16.31 -10.46
N ALA A 184 -19.45 16.87 -10.91
CA ALA A 184 -20.59 16.10 -11.40
C ALA A 184 -20.23 15.26 -12.63
N ILE A 185 -19.54 15.83 -13.63
CA ILE A 185 -19.11 15.10 -14.83
C ILE A 185 -18.24 13.89 -14.45
N SER A 186 -17.27 14.09 -13.57
CA SER A 186 -16.39 13.02 -13.10
C SER A 186 -17.13 11.97 -12.27
N PHE A 187 -17.99 12.40 -11.35
CA PHE A 187 -18.78 11.53 -10.51
C PHE A 187 -19.72 10.63 -11.33
N PHE A 188 -20.50 11.21 -12.23
CA PHE A 188 -21.43 10.46 -13.07
C PHE A 188 -20.71 9.55 -14.07
N SER A 189 -19.62 10.02 -14.69
CA SER A 189 -18.85 9.18 -15.59
C SER A 189 -18.24 7.97 -14.86
N GLY A 190 -17.71 8.18 -13.64
CA GLY A 190 -17.15 7.11 -12.82
C GLY A 190 -18.19 6.12 -12.27
N LEU A 191 -19.45 6.54 -12.12
CA LEU A 191 -20.55 5.72 -11.59
C LEU A 191 -21.28 4.92 -12.67
N PHE A 192 -21.42 5.46 -13.89
CA PHE A 192 -22.15 4.81 -14.98
C PHE A 192 -21.27 3.96 -15.88
N PHE A 193 -20.05 4.41 -16.21
CA PHE A 193 -19.17 3.69 -17.13
C PHE A 193 -18.25 2.73 -16.37
N TYR A 194 -18.38 1.43 -16.65
CA TYR A 194 -17.63 0.33 -16.02
C TYR A 194 -17.52 0.45 -14.49
N PRO A 195 -18.64 0.24 -13.78
CA PRO A 195 -18.69 0.67 -12.41
C PRO A 195 -18.17 -0.44 -11.47
N THR A 196 -16.89 -0.32 -11.12
CA THR A 196 -16.18 -1.26 -10.24
C THR A 196 -16.50 -1.01 -8.77
N THR A 197 -16.80 -2.09 -8.05
CA THR A 197 -17.02 -2.05 -6.59
C THR A 197 -15.73 -2.37 -5.84
N CYS A 198 -15.55 -1.83 -4.64
CA CYS A 198 -14.41 -2.21 -3.79
C CYS A 198 -14.43 -3.71 -3.46
N ARG A 199 -15.61 -4.31 -3.32
CA ARG A 199 -15.76 -5.75 -3.08
C ARG A 199 -15.25 -6.61 -4.23
N THR A 200 -15.49 -6.21 -5.48
CA THR A 200 -14.93 -6.94 -6.64
C THR A 200 -13.40 -6.92 -6.66
N GLU A 201 -12.76 -5.85 -6.16
CA GLU A 201 -11.31 -5.79 -6.05
C GLU A 201 -10.78 -6.70 -4.94
N ILE A 202 -11.46 -6.77 -3.80
CA ILE A 202 -11.11 -7.69 -2.72
C ILE A 202 -11.22 -9.14 -3.18
N PHE A 203 -12.28 -9.51 -3.89
CA PHE A 203 -12.44 -10.89 -4.37
C PHE A 203 -11.30 -11.29 -5.31
N GLU A 204 -10.86 -10.39 -6.19
CA GLU A 204 -9.69 -10.65 -7.05
C GLU A 204 -8.39 -10.76 -6.24
N VAL A 205 -8.23 -9.96 -5.18
CA VAL A 205 -7.06 -10.05 -4.28
C VAL A 205 -7.09 -11.37 -3.48
N GLN A 206 -8.26 -11.80 -3.02
CA GLN A 206 -8.47 -13.05 -2.31
C GLN A 206 -8.18 -14.27 -3.21
N GLU A 207 -8.67 -14.26 -4.45
CA GLU A 207 -8.35 -15.29 -5.45
C GLU A 207 -6.83 -15.39 -5.67
N LYS A 208 -6.16 -14.25 -5.88
CA LYS A 208 -4.69 -14.22 -6.02
C LYS A 208 -3.97 -14.69 -4.76
N TYR A 209 -4.49 -14.34 -3.58
CA TYR A 209 -3.95 -14.77 -2.29
C TYR A 209 -4.01 -16.30 -2.15
N VAL A 210 -5.15 -16.91 -2.49
CA VAL A 210 -5.32 -18.38 -2.49
C VAL A 210 -4.28 -19.04 -3.39
N HIS A 211 -4.17 -18.62 -4.64
CA HIS A 211 -3.20 -19.20 -5.59
C HIS A 211 -1.74 -18.98 -5.20
N CYS A 212 -1.38 -17.80 -4.70
CA CYS A 212 -0.03 -17.54 -4.20
C CYS A 212 0.29 -18.36 -2.95
N THR A 213 -0.69 -18.61 -2.09
CA THR A 213 -0.53 -19.45 -0.89
C THR A 213 -0.30 -20.91 -1.28
N GLN A 214 -1.06 -21.44 -2.24
CA GLN A 214 -0.85 -22.79 -2.78
C GLN A 214 0.57 -22.96 -3.35
N ARG A 215 1.05 -21.96 -4.11
CA ARG A 215 2.42 -21.95 -4.63
C ARG A 215 3.46 -21.88 -3.51
N ALA A 216 3.25 -21.04 -2.50
CA ALA A 216 4.18 -20.93 -1.37
C ALA A 216 4.29 -22.25 -0.58
N LEU A 217 3.17 -22.94 -0.36
CA LEU A 217 3.18 -24.27 0.28
C LEU A 217 3.90 -25.31 -0.59
N SER A 218 3.66 -25.31 -1.90
CA SER A 218 4.33 -26.24 -2.83
C SER A 218 5.85 -25.99 -2.90
N GLU A 219 6.28 -24.73 -2.90
CA GLU A 219 7.71 -24.36 -2.82
C GLU A 219 8.32 -24.72 -1.46
N SER A 220 7.53 -24.71 -0.38
CA SER A 220 8.02 -25.14 0.94
C SER A 220 8.35 -26.64 0.96
N ILE A 221 7.55 -27.47 0.28
CA ILE A 221 7.87 -28.90 0.09
C ILE A 221 9.09 -29.06 -0.81
N ASN A 222 9.18 -28.33 -1.93
CA ASN A 222 10.35 -28.37 -2.79
C ASN A 222 11.63 -28.05 -2.01
N TYR A 223 11.61 -27.03 -1.14
CA TYR A 223 12.74 -26.72 -0.27
C TYR A 223 13.06 -27.86 0.71
N LEU A 224 12.06 -28.49 1.34
CA LEU A 224 12.28 -29.66 2.22
C LEU A 224 12.86 -30.85 1.45
N THR A 225 12.42 -31.10 0.22
CA THR A 225 12.98 -32.14 -0.65
C THR A 225 14.46 -31.87 -0.94
N GLN A 226 14.83 -30.63 -1.31
CA GLN A 226 16.24 -30.27 -1.51
C GLN A 226 17.06 -30.41 -0.21
N LEU A 227 16.47 -30.08 0.94
CA LEU A 227 17.11 -30.23 2.25
C LEU A 227 17.37 -31.70 2.62
N SER A 228 16.52 -32.63 2.18
CA SER A 228 16.74 -34.07 2.40
C SER A 228 17.83 -34.66 1.50
N THR A 229 18.07 -34.07 0.33
CA THR A 229 18.99 -34.63 -0.68
C THR A 229 20.38 -33.96 -0.70
N THR A 230 20.51 -32.79 -0.10
CA THR A 230 21.74 -31.96 -0.15
C THR A 230 22.31 -31.80 1.26
N PRO A 231 23.64 -31.84 1.45
CA PRO A 231 24.23 -31.58 2.75
C PRO A 231 23.78 -30.23 3.33
N THR A 232 23.45 -30.20 4.63
CA THR A 232 22.87 -29.00 5.28
C THR A 232 23.89 -27.87 5.34
N PHE A 233 25.18 -28.20 5.43
CA PHE A 233 26.27 -27.26 5.57
C PHE A 233 27.45 -27.67 4.69
N PRO A 234 28.17 -26.73 4.05
CA PRO A 234 29.36 -27.06 3.25
C PRO A 234 30.49 -27.58 4.16
N LEU A 235 31.11 -28.71 3.81
CA LEU A 235 32.35 -29.14 4.45
C LEU A 235 33.45 -28.10 4.15
N ILE A 236 34.10 -27.58 5.20
CA ILE A 236 35.25 -26.70 5.07
C ILE A 236 36.30 -27.43 4.21
N SER A 237 36.55 -26.91 3.02
CA SER A 237 37.53 -27.43 2.07
C SER A 237 38.94 -27.24 2.62
N GLY A 238 39.39 -28.19 3.42
CA GLY A 238 40.75 -28.27 3.94
C GLY A 238 41.11 -29.73 4.17
N GLN A 239 41.86 -30.29 3.21
CA GLN A 239 42.64 -31.54 3.33
C GLN A 239 41.88 -32.86 3.22
N SER A 240 41.78 -33.39 1.99
CA SER A 240 41.79 -34.85 1.75
C SER A 240 42.45 -35.16 0.40
N SER A 241 43.76 -35.40 0.42
CA SER A 241 44.62 -35.79 -0.71
C SER A 241 44.02 -36.94 -1.54
N GLY A 242 43.79 -36.69 -2.84
CA GLY A 242 43.36 -37.70 -3.81
C GLY A 242 42.88 -37.06 -5.11
N GLN A 243 43.72 -37.08 -6.15
CA GLN A 243 43.67 -36.14 -7.30
C GLN A 243 42.83 -36.58 -8.53
N SER A 244 42.16 -37.75 -8.55
CA SER A 244 41.54 -38.26 -9.78
C SER A 244 40.00 -38.30 -9.82
N ALA A 245 39.30 -38.17 -8.69
CA ALA A 245 37.82 -38.19 -8.63
C ALA A 245 37.19 -36.80 -8.43
N ARG A 246 38.00 -35.74 -8.38
CA ARG A 246 37.61 -34.43 -7.81
C ARG A 246 36.78 -33.51 -8.71
N GLN A 247 36.72 -33.69 -10.02
CA GLN A 247 36.03 -32.70 -10.87
C GLN A 247 34.50 -32.93 -10.96
N SER A 248 34.05 -34.20 -10.93
CA SER A 248 32.62 -34.54 -10.97
C SER A 248 31.92 -34.22 -9.65
N ASP A 249 32.49 -34.64 -8.52
CA ASP A 249 31.86 -34.52 -7.21
C ASP A 249 31.82 -33.05 -6.71
N ILE A 250 32.81 -32.23 -7.11
CA ILE A 250 32.81 -30.78 -6.83
C ILE A 250 31.76 -30.05 -7.68
N ASN A 251 31.59 -30.43 -8.95
CA ASN A 251 30.56 -29.86 -9.81
C ASN A 251 29.15 -30.28 -9.35
N ASP A 252 28.95 -31.55 -9.02
CA ASP A 252 27.66 -32.07 -8.54
C ASP A 252 27.26 -31.49 -7.18
N GLY A 253 28.21 -31.29 -6.26
CA GLY A 253 27.98 -30.62 -4.98
C GLY A 253 27.67 -29.13 -5.11
N ALA A 254 28.36 -28.42 -6.01
CA ALA A 254 28.09 -27.02 -6.31
C ALA A 254 26.72 -26.83 -7.00
N ASP A 255 26.35 -27.75 -7.89
CA ASP A 255 25.04 -27.78 -8.55
C ASP A 255 23.90 -28.08 -7.56
N ALA A 256 24.12 -29.00 -6.61
CA ALA A 256 23.14 -29.31 -5.55
C ALA A 256 22.92 -28.12 -4.59
N GLN A 257 23.99 -27.45 -4.17
CA GLN A 257 23.88 -26.23 -3.36
C GLN A 257 23.22 -25.09 -4.13
N GLY A 258 23.51 -24.95 -5.43
CA GLY A 258 22.85 -23.98 -6.31
C GLY A 258 21.34 -24.22 -6.42
N ARG A 259 20.89 -25.48 -6.50
CA ARG A 259 19.46 -25.85 -6.49
C ARG A 259 18.79 -25.50 -5.17
N ARG A 260 19.46 -25.73 -4.03
CA ARG A 260 18.96 -25.35 -2.69
C ARG A 260 18.82 -23.85 -2.53
N ASP A 261 19.84 -23.09 -2.92
CA ASP A 261 19.82 -21.63 -2.88
C ASP A 261 18.73 -21.04 -3.79
N GLN A 262 18.47 -21.69 -4.92
CA GLN A 262 17.37 -21.34 -5.81
C GLN A 262 16.01 -21.61 -5.16
N ALA A 263 15.84 -22.75 -4.48
CA ALA A 263 14.63 -23.09 -3.73
C ALA A 263 14.40 -22.17 -2.51
N GLU A 264 15.46 -21.77 -1.80
CA GLU A 264 15.39 -20.76 -0.74
C GLU A 264 14.87 -19.42 -1.30
N LYS A 265 15.45 -18.96 -2.42
CA LYS A 265 15.07 -17.71 -3.08
C LYS A 265 13.63 -17.77 -3.62
N SER A 266 13.20 -18.89 -4.20
CA SER A 266 11.82 -19.06 -4.69
C SER A 266 10.81 -19.03 -3.55
N LEU A 267 11.06 -19.75 -2.46
CA LEU A 267 10.21 -19.78 -1.27
C LEU A 267 10.06 -18.38 -0.65
N LYS A 268 11.17 -17.69 -0.36
CA LYS A 268 11.15 -16.32 0.19
C LYS A 268 10.38 -15.36 -0.73
N LYS A 269 10.54 -15.49 -2.05
CA LYS A 269 9.83 -14.68 -3.05
C LYS A 269 8.32 -14.95 -3.08
N GLN A 270 7.87 -16.21 -3.02
CA GLN A 270 6.44 -16.50 -3.00
C GLN A 270 5.80 -16.03 -1.69
N VAL A 271 6.44 -16.28 -0.54
CA VAL A 271 5.90 -15.87 0.76
C VAL A 271 5.84 -14.35 0.90
N SER A 272 6.85 -13.62 0.43
CA SER A 272 6.79 -12.15 0.34
C SER A 272 5.64 -11.66 -0.54
N SER A 273 5.35 -12.35 -1.65
CA SER A 273 4.19 -12.05 -2.50
C SER A 273 2.86 -12.29 -1.76
N VAL A 274 2.75 -13.37 -0.96
CA VAL A 274 1.58 -13.64 -0.11
C VAL A 274 1.40 -12.55 0.95
N LYS A 275 2.49 -12.10 1.60
CA LYS A 275 2.48 -10.98 2.57
C LYS A 275 2.02 -9.67 1.93
N GLU A 276 2.49 -9.37 0.72
CA GLU A 276 2.07 -8.17 -0.04
C GLU A 276 0.58 -8.23 -0.41
N LEU A 277 0.08 -9.40 -0.86
CA LEU A 277 -1.33 -9.61 -1.15
C LEU A 277 -2.21 -9.48 0.10
N TYR A 278 -1.78 -10.02 1.24
CA TYR A 278 -2.48 -9.85 2.52
C TYR A 278 -2.56 -8.37 2.93
N THR A 279 -1.46 -7.64 2.82
CA THR A 279 -1.41 -6.21 3.15
C THR A 279 -2.38 -5.43 2.26
N LYS A 280 -2.38 -5.71 0.96
CA LYS A 280 -3.32 -5.11 0.01
C LYS A 280 -4.78 -5.48 0.31
N MET A 281 -5.04 -6.74 0.65
CA MET A 281 -6.38 -7.20 1.03
C MET A 281 -6.89 -6.42 2.25
N HIS A 282 -6.02 -6.21 3.24
CA HIS A 282 -6.36 -5.47 4.45
C HIS A 282 -6.63 -3.98 4.19
N GLU A 283 -5.85 -3.34 3.31
CA GLU A 283 -6.08 -1.97 2.87
C GLU A 283 -7.43 -1.81 2.16
N GLU A 284 -7.76 -2.71 1.23
CA GLU A 284 -9.03 -2.67 0.47
C GLU A 284 -10.24 -3.00 1.35
N LEU A 285 -10.07 -3.86 2.36
CA LEU A 285 -11.11 -4.29 3.29
C LEU A 285 -11.73 -3.13 4.07
N VAL A 286 -10.95 -2.10 4.41
CA VAL A 286 -11.48 -0.89 5.06
C VAL A 286 -12.57 -0.24 4.22
N MET A 287 -12.34 -0.14 2.90
CA MET A 287 -13.28 0.52 1.98
C MET A 287 -14.44 -0.37 1.56
N ALA A 288 -14.21 -1.67 1.35
CA ALA A 288 -15.28 -2.60 1.00
C ALA A 288 -16.35 -2.77 2.10
N LYS A 289 -15.98 -2.53 3.37
CA LYS A 289 -16.93 -2.49 4.51
C LYS A 289 -17.83 -1.27 4.53
N ARG A 290 -17.34 -0.16 3.98
CA ARG A 290 -18.04 1.13 3.94
C ARG A 290 -18.90 1.27 2.68
N GLU A 291 -18.72 0.37 1.71
CA GLU A 291 -19.46 0.35 0.45
C GLU A 291 -20.90 -0.17 0.61
N ILE A 292 -21.85 0.54 -0.02
CA ILE A 292 -23.18 0.02 -0.32
C ILE A 292 -23.04 -0.91 -1.52
N ALA A 293 -23.30 -2.20 -1.32
CA ALA A 293 -23.05 -3.22 -2.34
C ALA A 293 -24.26 -4.12 -2.55
N TRP A 294 -24.39 -4.63 -3.78
CA TRP A 294 -25.29 -5.72 -4.11
C TRP A 294 -24.46 -7.01 -4.24
N GLY A 295 -24.61 -7.94 -3.29
CA GLY A 295 -23.76 -9.14 -3.24
C GLY A 295 -24.22 -10.16 -2.21
N LYS A 296 -23.49 -11.28 -2.13
CA LYS A 296 -23.82 -12.42 -1.26
C LYS A 296 -23.21 -12.30 0.14
N LEU A 297 -21.90 -12.10 0.21
CA LEU A 297 -21.12 -12.03 1.45
C LEU A 297 -21.38 -10.74 2.23
N ARG A 298 -21.62 -10.86 3.54
CA ARG A 298 -21.79 -9.72 4.46
C ARG A 298 -20.43 -9.12 4.83
N THR A 299 -20.45 -7.92 5.42
CA THR A 299 -19.21 -7.27 5.88
C THR A 299 -18.49 -8.04 6.98
N GLN A 300 -19.25 -8.73 7.84
CA GLN A 300 -18.69 -9.57 8.92
C GLN A 300 -18.01 -10.82 8.34
N ASP A 301 -18.57 -11.38 7.26
CA ASP A 301 -18.00 -12.55 6.61
C ASP A 301 -16.67 -12.20 5.93
N LEU A 302 -16.58 -11.04 5.27
CA LEU A 302 -15.33 -10.53 4.69
C LEU A 302 -14.23 -10.33 5.74
N ASP A 303 -14.61 -9.88 6.94
CA ASP A 303 -13.71 -9.76 8.07
C ASP A 303 -13.15 -11.09 8.53
N ALA A 304 -14.06 -12.05 8.75
CA ALA A 304 -13.69 -13.39 9.15
C ALA A 304 -12.76 -14.06 8.11
N ILE A 305 -13.03 -13.89 6.81
CA ILE A 305 -12.16 -14.39 5.74
C ILE A 305 -10.77 -13.77 5.83
N SER A 306 -10.68 -12.44 5.95
CA SER A 306 -9.38 -11.76 6.09
C SER A 306 -8.62 -12.24 7.32
N ASP A 307 -9.32 -12.53 8.41
CA ASP A 307 -8.72 -13.09 9.63
C ASP A 307 -8.21 -14.51 9.46
N LEU A 308 -8.97 -15.36 8.78
CA LEU A 308 -8.58 -16.73 8.48
C LEU A 308 -7.37 -16.75 7.53
N CYS A 309 -7.34 -15.87 6.52
CA CYS A 309 -6.15 -15.65 5.70
C CYS A 309 -4.94 -15.21 6.55
N ARG A 310 -5.12 -14.33 7.54
CA ARG A 310 -4.03 -13.97 8.47
C ARG A 310 -3.52 -15.19 9.22
N ARG A 311 -4.43 -16.05 9.72
CA ARG A 311 -4.07 -17.28 10.44
C ARG A 311 -3.26 -18.23 9.55
N ILE A 312 -3.62 -18.37 8.27
CA ILE A 312 -2.89 -19.17 7.27
C ILE A 312 -1.52 -18.54 6.96
N LEU A 313 -1.43 -17.21 6.88
CA LEU A 313 -0.18 -16.50 6.60
C LEU A 313 0.89 -16.75 7.68
N MET A 314 0.51 -16.88 8.96
CA MET A 314 1.45 -17.07 10.06
C MET A 314 2.35 -18.32 9.91
N PRO A 315 1.80 -19.55 9.76
CA PRO A 315 2.62 -20.76 9.58
C PRO A 315 3.35 -20.80 8.23
N VAL A 316 2.73 -20.31 7.15
CA VAL A 316 3.40 -20.18 5.83
C VAL A 316 4.59 -19.20 5.92
N GLY A 317 4.42 -18.10 6.66
CA GLY A 317 5.48 -17.18 7.00
C GLY A 317 6.59 -17.84 7.81
N GLY A 318 6.24 -18.65 8.82
CA GLY A 318 7.17 -19.45 9.60
C GLY A 318 8.08 -20.33 8.72
N MET A 319 7.49 -21.07 7.78
CA MET A 319 8.25 -21.91 6.85
C MET A 319 9.30 -21.13 6.04
N SER A 320 9.05 -19.86 5.71
CA SER A 320 10.03 -19.03 5.00
C SER A 320 11.25 -18.61 5.82
N HIS A 321 11.16 -18.70 7.15
CA HIS A 321 12.26 -18.39 8.08
C HIS A 321 13.15 -19.61 8.36
N LEU A 322 12.74 -20.82 7.98
CA LEU A 322 13.52 -22.04 8.16
C LEU A 322 14.97 -21.94 7.62
N PRO A 323 15.21 -21.40 6.39
CA PRO A 323 16.57 -21.22 5.88
C PRO A 323 17.42 -20.29 6.74
N ASP A 324 16.81 -19.24 7.29
CA ASP A 324 17.52 -18.26 8.14
C ASP A 324 17.83 -18.84 9.53
N ILE A 325 16.96 -19.70 10.05
CA ILE A 325 17.23 -20.44 11.29
C ILE A 325 18.39 -21.41 11.06
N LEU A 326 18.42 -22.13 9.93
CA LEU A 326 19.51 -23.04 9.59
C LEU A 326 20.85 -22.30 9.43
N LYS A 327 20.87 -21.13 8.77
CA LYS A 327 22.07 -20.27 8.70
C LYS A 327 22.57 -19.82 10.07
N ARG A 328 21.67 -19.44 10.99
CA ARG A 328 22.07 -19.09 12.36
C ARG A 328 22.64 -20.27 13.13
N VAL A 329 22.16 -21.49 12.86
CA VAL A 329 22.75 -22.71 13.42
C VAL A 329 24.15 -22.92 12.85
N GLU A 330 24.34 -22.71 11.54
CA GLU A 330 25.66 -22.75 10.87
C GLU A 330 26.66 -21.78 11.52
N GLU A 331 26.26 -20.51 11.69
CA GLU A 331 27.09 -19.44 12.28
C GLU A 331 27.51 -19.76 13.72
N ASN A 332 26.65 -20.46 14.47
CA ASN A 332 26.93 -20.89 15.84
C ASN A 332 27.76 -22.18 15.93
N GLY A 333 28.32 -22.65 14.80
CA GLY A 333 29.18 -23.82 14.70
C GLY A 333 28.54 -25.04 14.04
N GLY A 334 27.31 -24.95 13.54
CA GLY A 334 26.62 -26.07 12.89
C GLY A 334 26.24 -27.20 13.85
N TRP A 335 26.01 -28.40 13.31
CA TRP A 335 25.74 -29.62 14.09
C TRP A 335 27.03 -30.19 14.68
N VAL A 336 27.74 -29.44 15.54
CA VAL A 336 28.99 -29.95 16.16
C VAL A 336 28.66 -31.00 17.24
N PRO A 337 29.13 -32.25 17.09
CA PRO A 337 29.02 -33.29 18.10
C PRO A 337 29.79 -32.91 19.36
N PHE A 338 29.22 -33.14 20.54
CA PHE A 338 29.86 -32.81 21.82
C PHE A 338 31.07 -33.69 22.16
N ASP A 339 31.12 -34.94 21.67
CA ASP A 339 32.25 -35.86 21.88
C ASP A 339 33.60 -35.19 21.49
N ASN A 340 33.59 -34.36 20.44
CA ASN A 340 34.78 -33.64 19.95
C ASN A 340 35.25 -32.46 20.81
N GLN A 341 34.46 -31.96 21.78
CA GLN A 341 34.85 -30.87 22.69
C GLN A 341 35.29 -31.37 24.08
N VAL A 342 34.77 -32.51 24.54
CA VAL A 342 35.26 -33.17 25.75
C VAL A 342 36.63 -33.81 25.51
N GLU A 343 36.82 -34.45 24.36
CA GLU A 343 38.15 -34.94 23.94
C GLU A 343 39.16 -33.79 23.78
N GLN A 344 38.70 -32.59 23.42
CA GLN A 344 39.55 -31.40 23.33
C GLN A 344 40.11 -30.92 24.67
N LYS A 345 39.50 -31.33 25.80
CA LYS A 345 40.02 -31.08 27.16
C LYS A 345 40.76 -32.27 27.76
N GLN A 346 40.66 -33.48 27.21
CA GLN A 346 41.26 -34.68 27.81
C GLN A 346 42.29 -35.41 26.94
N VAL A 347 42.41 -35.15 25.64
CA VAL A 347 43.38 -35.85 24.78
C VAL A 347 44.09 -34.86 23.85
N SER A 348 45.16 -34.26 24.36
CA SER A 348 46.31 -33.95 23.52
C SER A 348 46.84 -35.30 23.01
N GLU A 349 46.80 -35.52 21.68
CA GLU A 349 47.36 -36.66 20.90
C GLU A 349 46.33 -37.50 20.12
N SER A 350 45.57 -36.86 19.21
CA SER A 350 45.14 -37.40 17.90
C SER A 350 44.16 -36.45 17.22
N ASN A 351 44.63 -35.26 16.82
CA ASN A 351 43.83 -34.32 16.02
C ASN A 351 43.91 -34.71 14.54
N ASP A 352 43.15 -35.72 14.10
CA ASP A 352 42.96 -35.96 12.68
C ASP A 352 41.71 -35.18 12.21
N PRO A 353 41.83 -34.15 11.34
CA PRO A 353 40.67 -33.40 10.82
C PRO A 353 39.66 -34.28 10.08
N ALA A 354 40.07 -35.50 9.68
CA ALA A 354 39.20 -36.49 9.06
C ALA A 354 38.09 -37.01 10.00
N ASP A 355 38.34 -37.16 11.30
CA ASP A 355 37.35 -37.72 12.23
C ASP A 355 36.28 -36.70 12.64
N LYS A 356 36.65 -35.42 12.71
CA LYS A 356 35.69 -34.31 12.86
C LYS A 356 34.76 -34.19 11.66
N ALA A 357 35.29 -34.40 10.45
CA ALA A 357 34.49 -34.40 9.21
C ALA A 357 33.52 -35.59 9.13
N LYS A 358 33.94 -36.78 9.57
CA LYS A 358 33.08 -37.98 9.63
C LYS A 358 31.90 -37.81 10.58
N SER A 359 32.14 -37.30 11.79
CA SER A 359 31.07 -37.11 12.77
C SER A 359 30.06 -36.05 12.34
N PHE A 360 30.52 -34.97 11.69
CA PHE A 360 29.62 -34.00 11.06
C PHE A 360 28.75 -34.62 9.95
N GLN A 361 29.35 -35.45 9.11
CA GLN A 361 28.66 -36.15 8.02
C GLN A 361 27.62 -37.15 8.56
N GLU A 362 27.86 -37.74 9.73
CA GLU A 362 26.92 -38.63 10.40
C GLU A 362 25.70 -37.87 10.95
N TYR A 363 25.90 -36.75 11.64
CA TYR A 363 24.80 -35.89 12.12
C TYR A 363 23.97 -35.30 10.97
N ASP A 364 24.61 -34.94 9.86
CA ASP A 364 23.92 -34.44 8.67
C ASP A 364 23.10 -35.55 7.98
N ARG A 365 23.61 -36.79 7.94
CA ARG A 365 22.85 -37.96 7.45
C ARG A 365 21.64 -38.28 8.33
N ILE A 366 21.77 -38.19 9.66
CA ILE A 366 20.64 -38.41 10.58
C ILE A 366 19.56 -37.36 10.33
N TRP A 367 19.95 -36.09 10.18
CA TRP A 367 19.04 -35.01 9.84
C TRP A 367 18.37 -35.21 8.47
N GLN A 368 19.13 -35.55 7.43
CA GLN A 368 18.62 -35.83 6.09
C GLN A 368 17.63 -36.99 6.06
N ASN A 369 17.92 -38.07 6.78
CA ASN A 369 17.02 -39.22 6.90
C ASN A 369 15.73 -38.84 7.62
N ALA A 370 15.81 -38.08 8.73
CA ALA A 370 14.65 -37.62 9.47
C ALA A 370 13.76 -36.67 8.65
N VAL A 371 14.37 -35.72 7.94
CA VAL A 371 13.65 -34.82 7.01
C VAL A 371 13.09 -35.61 5.83
N GLY A 372 13.85 -36.55 5.27
CA GLY A 372 13.40 -37.43 4.17
C GLY A 372 12.15 -38.22 4.53
N CYS A 373 12.09 -38.78 5.74
CA CYS A 373 10.90 -39.45 6.27
C CYS A 373 9.70 -38.50 6.44
N LEU A 374 9.92 -37.20 6.56
CA LEU A 374 8.87 -36.19 6.68
C LEU A 374 8.37 -35.68 5.31
N VAL A 375 9.18 -35.76 4.25
CA VAL A 375 8.84 -35.18 2.92
C VAL A 375 7.57 -35.79 2.34
N GLU A 376 7.41 -37.10 2.40
CA GLU A 376 6.23 -37.78 1.83
C GLU A 376 4.94 -37.46 2.59
N PRO A 377 4.85 -37.63 3.93
CA PRO A 377 3.70 -37.16 4.71
C PRO A 377 3.40 -35.66 4.53
N ALA A 378 4.45 -34.83 4.45
CA ALA A 378 4.30 -33.38 4.25
C ALA A 378 3.75 -33.05 2.85
N SER A 379 4.19 -33.78 1.82
CA SER A 379 3.71 -33.63 0.44
C SER A 379 2.22 -33.95 0.35
N ASP A 380 1.78 -35.04 0.98
CA ASP A 380 0.37 -35.42 0.97
C ASP A 380 -0.52 -34.48 1.78
N LEU A 381 -0.01 -33.98 2.92
CA LEU A 381 -0.69 -32.91 3.65
C LEU A 381 -0.79 -31.64 2.79
N VAL A 382 0.29 -31.20 2.15
CA VAL A 382 0.27 -29.96 1.35
C VAL A 382 -0.65 -30.10 0.14
N LYS A 383 -0.72 -31.26 -0.51
CA LYS A 383 -1.74 -31.53 -1.55
C LYS A 383 -3.15 -31.36 -0.97
N ALA A 384 -3.45 -31.99 0.17
CA ALA A 384 -4.75 -31.86 0.81
C ALA A 384 -5.09 -30.42 1.22
N VAL A 385 -4.10 -29.66 1.70
CA VAL A 385 -4.25 -28.25 2.05
C VAL A 385 -4.47 -27.38 0.80
N ASN A 386 -3.80 -27.68 -0.31
CA ASN A 386 -4.03 -27.01 -1.59
C ASN A 386 -5.44 -27.27 -2.12
N ASP A 387 -5.91 -28.52 -2.01
CA ASP A 387 -7.27 -28.92 -2.35
C ASP A 387 -8.31 -28.20 -1.46
N GLY A 388 -8.01 -28.03 -0.16
CA GLY A 388 -8.83 -27.26 0.78
C GLY A 388 -8.89 -25.77 0.45
N LEU A 389 -7.78 -25.18 0.04
CA LEU A 389 -7.73 -23.80 -0.44
C LEU A 389 -8.56 -23.61 -1.73
N GLU A 390 -8.52 -24.58 -2.64
CA GLU A 390 -9.36 -24.59 -3.85
C GLU A 390 -10.84 -24.76 -3.49
N HIS A 391 -11.16 -25.69 -2.59
CA HIS A 391 -12.50 -25.91 -2.08
C HIS A 391 -13.10 -24.63 -1.48
N ALA A 392 -12.39 -23.96 -0.57
CA ALA A 392 -12.82 -22.69 0.01
C ALA A 392 -13.02 -21.60 -1.07
N GLY A 393 -12.12 -21.54 -2.07
CA GLY A 393 -12.25 -20.64 -3.22
C GLY A 393 -13.48 -20.91 -4.09
N LEU A 394 -13.82 -22.19 -4.31
CA LEU A 394 -15.01 -22.62 -5.07
C LEU A 394 -16.31 -22.33 -4.30
N GLN A 395 -16.34 -22.59 -2.99
CA GLN A 395 -17.50 -22.32 -2.15
C GLN A 395 -17.80 -20.83 -2.01
N MET A 396 -16.75 -20.02 -1.94
CA MET A 396 -16.88 -18.57 -1.93
C MET A 396 -17.21 -17.97 -3.30
N GLU A 397 -17.26 -18.78 -4.36
CA GLU A 397 -17.37 -18.36 -5.77
C GLU A 397 -16.27 -17.37 -6.20
N LEU A 398 -15.11 -17.40 -5.52
CA LEU A 398 -13.93 -16.64 -5.92
C LEU A 398 -13.28 -17.27 -7.14
N ILE A 399 -13.22 -18.60 -7.16
CA ILE A 399 -12.71 -19.40 -8.28
C ILE A 399 -13.91 -19.90 -9.08
N PRO A 400 -13.97 -19.66 -10.41
CA PRO A 400 -15.06 -20.14 -11.24
C PRO A 400 -15.05 -21.67 -11.32
N ARG A 401 -16.22 -22.31 -11.14
CA ARG A 401 -16.35 -23.77 -11.24
C ARG A 401 -15.82 -24.27 -12.60
N PRO A 402 -15.03 -25.35 -12.63
CA PRO A 402 -14.53 -25.93 -13.88
C PRO A 402 -15.72 -26.38 -14.76
N GLY A 403 -16.00 -25.61 -15.81
CA GLY A 403 -17.17 -25.80 -16.71
C GLY A 403 -17.97 -24.52 -17.00
N ALA A 404 -17.91 -23.51 -16.13
CA ALA A 404 -18.68 -22.25 -16.28
C ALA A 404 -18.18 -21.34 -17.42
N LYS A 405 -16.99 -21.61 -18.00
CA LYS A 405 -16.49 -20.92 -19.21
C LYS A 405 -17.43 -21.07 -20.40
N GLY A 406 -18.29 -22.09 -20.41
CA GLY A 406 -19.36 -22.26 -21.40
C GLY A 406 -20.46 -21.20 -21.32
N PHE A 407 -20.73 -20.62 -20.14
CA PHE A 407 -21.81 -19.64 -19.97
C PHE A 407 -21.47 -18.28 -20.59
N ILE A 408 -20.22 -17.83 -20.45
CA ILE A 408 -19.74 -16.60 -21.11
C ILE A 408 -19.68 -16.80 -22.65
N ARG A 409 -19.32 -18.01 -23.11
CA ARG A 409 -19.35 -18.37 -24.55
C ARG A 409 -20.78 -18.44 -25.10
N ARG A 410 -21.76 -18.84 -24.27
CA ARG A 410 -23.19 -18.88 -24.60
C ARG A 410 -23.81 -17.47 -24.72
N MET A 411 -23.31 -16.49 -23.96
CA MET A 411 -23.73 -15.08 -24.07
C MET A 411 -23.18 -14.38 -25.34
N LEU A 412 -22.05 -14.85 -25.90
CA LEU A 412 -21.39 -14.29 -27.10
C LEU A 412 -21.80 -14.93 -28.45
N GLY A 413 -22.94 -15.63 -28.50
CA GLY A 413 -23.61 -15.91 -29.78
C GLY A 413 -22.94 -16.90 -30.74
N THR A 414 -22.02 -17.76 -30.30
CA THR A 414 -21.52 -18.86 -31.15
C THR A 414 -22.11 -20.20 -30.72
N ARG A 415 -23.14 -20.66 -31.45
CA ARG A 415 -23.73 -22.00 -31.34
C ARG A 415 -22.70 -23.04 -31.82
N GLY A 416 -21.93 -23.59 -30.90
CA GLY A 416 -21.18 -24.83 -31.10
C GLY A 416 -21.79 -25.92 -30.22
N ASN A 417 -22.56 -26.83 -30.82
CA ASN A 417 -23.08 -28.02 -30.17
C ASN A 417 -21.91 -28.97 -29.81
N LYS A 418 -21.55 -29.01 -28.54
CA LYS A 418 -21.11 -30.25 -27.88
C LYS A 418 -21.88 -30.33 -26.58
N LEU A 419 -22.77 -31.32 -26.51
CA LEU A 419 -23.43 -31.72 -25.27
C LEU A 419 -22.35 -31.91 -24.21
N ALA A 420 -22.49 -31.19 -23.11
CA ALA A 420 -21.67 -31.40 -21.93
C ALA A 420 -22.17 -32.70 -21.29
N ASP A 421 -21.30 -33.70 -21.22
CA ASP A 421 -21.48 -34.85 -20.34
C ASP A 421 -21.60 -34.33 -18.90
N THR A 422 -22.82 -34.41 -18.37
CA THR A 422 -23.20 -33.99 -17.02
C THR A 422 -23.20 -35.14 -16.01
N GLU A 423 -22.50 -36.25 -16.30
CA GLU A 423 -22.49 -37.45 -15.44
C GLU A 423 -21.09 -38.08 -15.20
N SER A 424 -19.98 -37.38 -15.42
CA SER A 424 -18.63 -37.99 -15.25
C SER A 424 -17.74 -37.44 -14.11
N LYS A 425 -18.26 -36.69 -13.14
CA LYS A 425 -17.49 -36.23 -11.97
C LYS A 425 -18.27 -36.31 -10.65
N GLY A 426 -18.88 -37.46 -10.41
CA GLY A 426 -19.41 -37.85 -9.09
C GLY A 426 -18.33 -38.50 -8.24
N GLY A 427 -17.30 -37.74 -7.85
CA GLY A 427 -16.36 -38.15 -6.80
C GLY A 427 -16.71 -37.43 -5.51
N GLU A 428 -17.20 -38.12 -4.49
CA GLU A 428 -17.55 -37.56 -3.17
C GLU A 428 -16.36 -36.81 -2.49
N ASN A 429 -15.14 -37.03 -2.98
CA ASN A 429 -13.88 -36.52 -2.43
C ASN A 429 -13.25 -35.34 -3.22
N GLU A 430 -13.90 -34.77 -4.23
CA GLU A 430 -13.33 -33.64 -5.00
C GLU A 430 -13.54 -32.27 -4.31
N PRO A 431 -12.62 -31.31 -4.49
CA PRO A 431 -12.78 -29.93 -4.03
C PRO A 431 -14.10 -29.33 -4.50
N GLY A 432 -15.00 -29.06 -3.55
CA GLY A 432 -16.30 -28.44 -3.80
C GLY A 432 -17.49 -29.27 -3.34
N SER A 433 -17.27 -30.52 -2.91
CA SER A 433 -18.29 -31.34 -2.25
C SER A 433 -18.60 -30.82 -0.84
N PRO A 434 -19.86 -30.95 -0.35
CA PRO A 434 -20.27 -30.42 0.96
C PRO A 434 -19.64 -31.16 2.16
N GLU A 435 -19.02 -32.32 1.95
CA GLU A 435 -18.38 -33.11 3.01
C GLU A 435 -16.84 -33.07 2.97
N PHE A 436 -16.26 -32.27 2.06
CA PHE A 436 -14.82 -32.18 1.89
C PHE A 436 -14.07 -31.77 3.18
N SER A 437 -14.67 -30.93 4.03
CA SER A 437 -14.06 -30.55 5.31
C SER A 437 -13.77 -31.74 6.22
N LYS A 438 -14.63 -32.77 6.22
CA LYS A 438 -14.43 -34.00 7.02
C LYS A 438 -13.27 -34.82 6.47
N VAL A 439 -13.17 -34.93 5.14
CA VAL A 439 -12.06 -35.60 4.45
C VAL A 439 -10.74 -34.89 4.74
N LEU A 440 -10.72 -33.56 4.72
CA LEU A 440 -9.53 -32.78 5.06
C LEU A 440 -9.12 -32.97 6.53
N GLU A 441 -10.09 -33.01 7.46
CA GLU A 441 -9.84 -33.28 8.88
C GLU A 441 -9.25 -34.68 9.09
N GLU A 442 -9.76 -35.70 8.39
CA GLU A 442 -9.19 -37.04 8.42
C GLU A 442 -7.75 -37.09 7.90
N LYS A 443 -7.46 -36.43 6.77
CA LYS A 443 -6.10 -36.33 6.23
C LYS A 443 -5.13 -35.60 7.17
N ILE A 444 -5.58 -34.54 7.84
CA ILE A 444 -4.78 -33.84 8.86
C ILE A 444 -4.51 -34.74 10.07
N ASN A 445 -5.50 -35.52 10.49
CA ASN A 445 -5.34 -36.49 11.59
C ASN A 445 -4.39 -37.62 11.22
N ASN A 446 -4.41 -38.11 9.98
CA ASN A 446 -3.47 -39.11 9.48
C ASN A 446 -2.04 -38.55 9.48
N PHE A 447 -1.82 -37.34 8.98
CA PHE A 447 -0.51 -36.68 9.10
C PHE A 447 -0.05 -36.55 10.56
N SER A 448 -0.96 -36.25 11.49
CA SER A 448 -0.61 -36.18 12.92
C SER A 448 -0.13 -37.51 13.50
N LYS A 449 -0.55 -38.65 12.93
CA LYS A 449 -0.06 -39.99 13.29
C LYS A 449 1.26 -40.28 12.58
N ASP A 450 1.33 -40.00 11.27
CA ASP A 450 2.48 -40.34 10.43
C ASP A 450 3.72 -39.51 10.76
N ARG A 451 3.57 -38.26 11.24
CA ARG A 451 4.69 -37.41 11.66
C ARG A 451 5.53 -38.03 12.78
N VAL A 452 4.95 -38.94 13.58
CA VAL A 452 5.67 -39.66 14.64
C VAL A 452 6.77 -40.55 14.05
N ALA A 453 6.59 -41.09 12.84
CA ALA A 453 7.59 -41.91 12.17
C ALA A 453 8.90 -41.14 11.94
N SER A 454 8.82 -39.85 11.54
CA SER A 454 10.02 -39.02 11.38
C SER A 454 10.72 -38.68 12.71
N LEU A 455 9.96 -38.59 13.81
CA LEU A 455 10.53 -38.42 15.15
C LEU A 455 11.22 -39.71 15.61
N ASN A 456 10.58 -40.87 15.38
CA ASN A 456 11.17 -42.17 15.67
C ASN A 456 12.43 -42.40 14.85
N ALA A 457 12.42 -42.07 13.55
CA ALA A 457 13.60 -42.14 12.69
C ALA A 457 14.79 -41.29 13.19
N TRP A 458 14.52 -40.17 13.87
CA TRP A 458 15.56 -39.39 14.52
C TRP A 458 16.02 -40.04 15.85
N VAL A 459 15.08 -40.53 16.67
CA VAL A 459 15.36 -41.20 17.96
C VAL A 459 16.11 -42.52 17.80
N ASP A 460 15.82 -43.28 16.75
CA ASP A 460 16.37 -44.60 16.47
C ASP A 460 17.83 -44.52 15.98
N ASN A 461 18.26 -43.35 15.48
CA ASN A 461 19.58 -43.15 14.89
C ASN A 461 20.62 -42.45 15.82
N GLY A 462 20.31 -42.09 17.07
CA GLY A 462 21.39 -41.70 18.00
C GLY A 462 21.05 -40.93 19.29
N ARG A 463 21.35 -41.57 20.43
CA ARG A 463 21.69 -41.04 21.79
C ARG A 463 20.77 -39.99 22.45
N LEU A 464 19.52 -40.34 22.76
CA LEU A 464 18.96 -39.85 24.03
C LEU A 464 19.68 -40.56 25.20
N PRO A 465 20.12 -39.86 26.26
CA PRO A 465 20.65 -40.49 27.47
C PRO A 465 19.69 -41.56 27.96
N ALA A 466 20.21 -42.75 28.30
CA ALA A 466 19.42 -43.91 28.68
C ALA A 466 18.41 -43.62 29.82
N ASP A 467 18.70 -42.64 30.68
CA ASP A 467 17.83 -42.20 31.78
C ASP A 467 16.51 -41.55 31.35
N LEU A 468 16.42 -41.00 30.12
CA LEU A 468 15.17 -40.39 29.62
C LEU A 468 14.24 -41.40 28.95
N LYS A 469 14.73 -42.61 28.61
CA LYS A 469 13.93 -43.67 28.00
C LYS A 469 13.14 -44.49 29.02
N THR A 470 13.55 -44.44 30.30
CA THR A 470 13.01 -45.30 31.37
C THR A 470 12.03 -44.61 32.30
N ASP A 471 12.04 -43.28 32.45
CA ASP A 471 11.06 -42.56 33.29
C ASP A 471 10.85 -41.07 32.89
N PRO A 472 9.68 -40.67 32.35
CA PRO A 472 9.43 -39.29 31.94
C PRO A 472 9.22 -38.30 33.10
N HIS A 473 9.03 -38.77 34.34
CA HIS A 473 8.68 -37.95 35.51
C HIS A 473 9.84 -37.65 36.48
N ARG A 474 11.04 -38.20 36.28
CA ARG A 474 12.15 -38.07 37.23
C ARG A 474 12.90 -36.72 37.17
N SER A 475 12.52 -35.83 36.26
CA SER A 475 13.17 -34.53 36.07
C SER A 475 12.87 -33.49 37.17
N ASN A 476 11.97 -33.79 38.12
CA ASN A 476 11.47 -32.79 39.07
C ASN A 476 11.74 -33.09 40.56
N GLU A 477 12.44 -34.18 40.90
CA GLU A 477 12.79 -34.47 42.29
C GLU A 477 14.32 -34.46 42.49
N GLY A 478 14.74 -33.43 43.24
CA GLY A 478 16.07 -33.15 43.77
C GLY A 478 17.05 -34.31 43.81
N GLY A 479 18.01 -34.27 42.90
CA GLY A 479 19.27 -35.01 42.95
C GLY A 479 20.18 -34.42 41.89
N ALA A 480 21.08 -33.53 42.30
CA ALA A 480 22.08 -32.94 41.42
C ALA A 480 23.06 -34.04 40.98
N ASP A 481 22.81 -34.66 39.83
CA ASP A 481 23.85 -35.38 39.11
C ASP A 481 24.65 -34.36 38.28
N GLU A 482 25.74 -33.89 38.89
CA GLU A 482 26.65 -32.85 38.44
C GLU A 482 27.48 -33.24 37.18
N ARG A 483 27.04 -34.26 36.42
CA ARG A 483 27.78 -34.85 35.29
C ARG A 483 27.26 -34.46 33.91
N LEU A 484 26.07 -33.87 33.79
CA LEU A 484 25.55 -33.36 32.52
C LEU A 484 25.43 -31.83 32.56
N SER A 485 26.42 -31.10 32.02
CA SER A 485 26.34 -29.64 31.93
C SER A 485 25.11 -29.23 31.09
N PRO A 486 24.36 -28.17 31.47
CA PRO A 486 23.14 -27.74 30.78
C PRO A 486 23.34 -27.36 29.30
N GLU A 487 24.59 -27.11 28.88
CA GLU A 487 24.98 -26.87 27.48
C GLU A 487 24.93 -28.14 26.61
N ILE A 488 25.20 -29.31 27.20
CA ILE A 488 25.26 -30.64 26.54
C ILE A 488 23.89 -31.03 26.01
N LEU A 489 22.87 -30.83 26.83
CA LEU A 489 21.48 -31.12 26.53
C LEU A 489 20.88 -30.13 25.51
N HIS A 490 21.55 -28.99 25.26
CA HIS A 490 21.00 -27.89 24.47
C HIS A 490 21.25 -28.03 22.97
N ARG A 491 22.31 -28.73 22.54
CA ARG A 491 22.72 -28.83 21.12
C ARG A 491 22.06 -29.98 20.35
N ASP A 492 21.97 -31.18 20.93
CA ASP A 492 21.27 -32.32 20.31
C ASP A 492 19.76 -32.08 20.19
N ARG A 493 19.20 -31.25 21.06
CA ARG A 493 17.79 -30.83 21.00
C ARG A 493 17.50 -29.87 19.84
N GLN A 494 18.50 -29.25 19.22
CA GLN A 494 18.25 -28.25 18.17
C GLN A 494 17.67 -28.87 16.90
N GLN A 495 18.21 -30.00 16.44
CA GLN A 495 17.65 -30.75 15.30
C GLN A 495 16.22 -31.21 15.59
N LEU A 496 15.98 -31.74 16.80
CA LEU A 496 14.64 -32.15 17.24
C LEU A 496 13.67 -30.96 17.27
N TYR A 497 14.07 -29.81 17.82
CA TYR A 497 13.24 -28.60 17.85
C TYR A 497 12.94 -28.07 16.45
N LEU A 498 13.86 -28.18 15.49
CA LEU A 498 13.62 -27.81 14.10
C LEU A 498 12.66 -28.78 13.41
N LEU A 499 12.80 -30.08 13.66
CA LEU A 499 11.88 -31.08 13.12
C LEU A 499 10.45 -30.84 13.66
N LEU A 500 10.33 -30.62 14.97
CA LEU A 500 9.07 -30.24 15.62
C LEU A 500 8.53 -28.91 15.09
N TYR A 501 9.41 -27.94 14.81
CA TYR A 501 9.02 -26.66 14.22
C TYR A 501 8.41 -26.84 12.83
N ILE A 502 9.08 -27.58 11.92
CA ILE A 502 8.59 -27.85 10.57
C ILE A 502 7.25 -28.57 10.63
N GLN A 503 7.15 -29.64 11.41
CA GLN A 503 5.92 -30.40 11.59
C GLN A 503 4.79 -29.51 12.13
N GLN A 504 5.06 -28.67 13.13
CA GLN A 504 4.06 -27.80 13.73
C GLN A 504 3.63 -26.69 12.78
N MET A 505 4.53 -26.13 11.95
CA MET A 505 4.16 -25.12 10.95
C MET A 505 3.25 -25.73 9.88
N LEU A 506 3.58 -26.91 9.35
CA LEU A 506 2.75 -27.61 8.36
C LEU A 506 1.40 -28.01 8.95
N TYR A 507 1.37 -28.58 10.15
CA TYR A 507 0.15 -28.96 10.85
C TYR A 507 -0.75 -27.76 11.15
N SER A 508 -0.17 -26.65 11.62
CA SER A 508 -0.89 -25.39 11.90
C SER A 508 -1.44 -24.75 10.62
N ALA A 509 -0.72 -24.85 9.49
CA ALA A 509 -1.22 -24.43 8.19
C ALA A 509 -2.45 -25.26 7.78
N GLY A 510 -2.38 -26.59 7.97
CA GLY A 510 -3.51 -27.49 7.72
C GLY A 510 -4.74 -27.16 8.55
N ILE A 511 -4.59 -26.97 9.87
CA ILE A 511 -5.69 -26.55 10.75
C ILE A 511 -6.27 -25.20 10.30
N SER A 512 -5.42 -24.23 9.97
CA SER A 512 -5.89 -22.89 9.58
C SER A 512 -6.71 -22.92 8.27
N VAL A 513 -6.34 -23.79 7.32
CA VAL A 513 -7.13 -24.01 6.09
C VAL A 513 -8.39 -24.82 6.37
N LEU A 514 -8.36 -25.78 7.29
CA LEU A 514 -9.55 -26.49 7.75
C LEU A 514 -10.56 -25.54 8.41
N GLU A 515 -10.12 -24.61 9.25
CA GLU A 515 -10.98 -23.56 9.82
C GLU A 515 -11.62 -22.70 8.72
N LEU A 516 -10.86 -22.38 7.65
CA LEU A 516 -11.40 -21.67 6.50
C LEU A 516 -12.46 -22.48 5.75
N CYS A 517 -12.22 -23.78 5.50
CA CYS A 517 -13.19 -24.66 4.85
C CYS A 517 -14.47 -24.80 5.70
N LYS A 518 -14.33 -25.09 7.00
CA LYS A 518 -15.49 -25.20 7.91
C LYS A 518 -16.32 -23.91 7.93
N PHE A 519 -15.65 -22.76 7.88
CA PHE A 519 -16.32 -21.47 7.81
C PHE A 519 -17.05 -21.25 6.47
N THR A 520 -16.44 -21.64 5.34
CA THR A 520 -17.11 -21.52 4.04
C THR A 520 -18.29 -22.49 3.91
N ASP A 521 -18.16 -23.70 4.44
CA ASP A 521 -19.24 -24.69 4.51
C ASP A 521 -20.42 -24.15 5.32
N GLU A 522 -20.13 -23.56 6.48
CA GLU A 522 -21.16 -22.97 7.36
C GLU A 522 -21.89 -21.80 6.68
N ILE A 523 -21.19 -20.95 5.92
CA ILE A 523 -21.81 -19.86 5.15
C ILE A 523 -22.72 -20.39 4.05
N VAL A 524 -22.29 -21.45 3.34
CA VAL A 524 -23.09 -22.10 2.29
C VAL A 524 -24.31 -22.78 2.91
N ALA A 525 -24.15 -23.51 4.02
CA ALA A 525 -25.22 -24.18 4.76
C ALA A 525 -26.25 -23.19 5.33
N LYS A 526 -25.81 -22.03 5.82
CA LYS A 526 -26.70 -20.92 6.24
C LYS A 526 -27.45 -20.26 5.08
N GLY A 527 -27.21 -20.69 3.84
CA GLY A 527 -27.86 -20.16 2.64
C GLY A 527 -27.43 -18.74 2.28
N VAL A 528 -26.31 -18.23 2.82
CA VAL A 528 -25.85 -16.86 2.55
C VAL A 528 -25.41 -16.71 1.09
N MET A 529 -24.83 -17.75 0.50
CA MET A 529 -24.37 -17.74 -0.91
C MET A 529 -25.47 -17.97 -1.96
N THR A 530 -26.72 -18.21 -1.55
CA THR A 530 -27.81 -18.58 -2.48
C THR A 530 -28.40 -17.39 -3.24
N ARG A 531 -28.45 -16.19 -2.65
CA ARG A 531 -29.09 -15.01 -3.23
C ARG A 531 -28.28 -13.74 -3.00
N ASN A 532 -28.26 -12.87 -4.02
CA ASN A 532 -27.69 -11.53 -3.90
C ASN A 532 -28.61 -10.65 -3.06
N ARG A 533 -28.03 -9.83 -2.18
CA ARG A 533 -28.75 -8.95 -1.25
C ARG A 533 -28.14 -7.55 -1.29
N LEU A 534 -28.95 -6.55 -0.95
CA LEU A 534 -28.46 -5.19 -0.70
C LEU A 534 -27.78 -5.17 0.68
N ILE A 535 -26.53 -4.72 0.72
CA ILE A 535 -25.72 -4.64 1.94
C ILE A 535 -25.38 -3.17 2.17
N VAL A 536 -25.89 -2.64 3.27
CA VAL A 536 -25.73 -1.22 3.65
C VAL A 536 -24.78 -1.14 4.85
N PRO A 537 -23.81 -0.21 4.86
CA PRO A 537 -22.93 -0.01 6.00
C PRO A 537 -23.73 0.49 7.21
N SER A 538 -23.35 0.04 8.42
CA SER A 538 -23.95 0.55 9.65
C SER A 538 -23.64 2.04 9.83
N PHE A 539 -24.64 2.84 10.23
CA PHE A 539 -24.48 4.28 10.48
C PHE A 539 -23.34 4.58 11.48
N ARG A 540 -23.18 3.73 12.50
CA ARG A 540 -22.06 3.85 13.47
C ARG A 540 -20.69 3.77 12.80
N ARG A 541 -20.56 2.97 11.73
CA ARG A 541 -19.29 2.81 10.99
C ARG A 541 -19.02 4.03 10.12
N VAL A 542 -20.04 4.59 9.46
CA VAL A 542 -19.92 5.85 8.71
C VAL A 542 -19.56 7.02 9.63
N TYR A 543 -20.19 7.10 10.81
CA TYR A 543 -19.87 8.12 11.81
C TYR A 543 -18.44 7.99 12.35
N LYS A 544 -18.01 6.76 12.68
CA LYS A 544 -16.61 6.49 13.06
C LYS A 544 -15.61 6.85 11.97
N TRP A 545 -15.97 6.61 10.71
CA TRP A 545 -15.15 7.01 9.58
C TRP A 545 -14.99 8.53 9.52
N LEU A 546 -16.09 9.30 9.59
CA LEU A 546 -16.03 10.77 9.60
C LEU A 546 -15.13 11.31 10.71
N LEU A 547 -15.25 10.76 11.92
CA LEU A 547 -14.38 11.13 13.03
C LEU A 547 -12.91 10.75 12.79
N SER A 548 -12.67 9.65 12.08
CA SER A 548 -11.32 9.14 11.82
C SER A 548 -10.52 9.90 10.77
N ILE A 549 -11.20 10.67 9.91
CA ILE A 549 -10.52 11.57 8.97
C ILE A 549 -9.62 12.56 9.72
N PHE A 550 -9.99 12.93 10.96
CA PHE A 550 -9.25 13.85 11.81
C PHE A 550 -8.34 13.15 12.84
N ASP A 551 -8.23 11.81 12.81
CA ASP A 551 -7.33 11.07 13.69
C ASP A 551 -6.00 10.70 12.99
N THR A 552 -4.91 11.16 13.58
CA THR A 552 -3.54 10.98 13.07
C THR A 552 -2.76 9.85 13.72
N ALA A 553 -3.20 9.39 14.90
CA ALA A 553 -2.53 8.30 15.58
C ALA A 553 -2.73 6.97 14.84
N ASP A 554 -3.89 6.83 14.19
CA ASP A 554 -4.48 5.55 13.80
C ASP A 554 -4.55 5.34 12.27
N GLN A 555 -3.94 6.22 11.45
CA GLN A 555 -4.05 6.14 9.97
C GLN A 555 -3.58 4.81 9.37
N ALA A 556 -2.75 4.05 10.09
CA ALA A 556 -2.26 2.75 9.66
C ALA A 556 -3.14 1.55 10.06
N LEU A 557 -4.25 1.77 10.80
CA LEU A 557 -5.13 0.69 11.29
C LEU A 557 -6.55 0.79 10.72
N ALA A 558 -7.10 -0.35 10.34
CA ALA A 558 -8.51 -0.50 10.01
C ALA A 558 -9.42 -0.14 11.20
N ASP A 559 -10.64 0.35 10.93
CA ASP A 559 -11.60 0.81 11.97
C ASP A 559 -11.84 -0.22 13.09
N ASP A 560 -11.79 -1.52 12.78
CA ASP A 560 -12.05 -2.61 13.72
C ASP A 560 -10.79 -3.05 14.52
N ASP A 561 -9.60 -2.77 13.98
CA ASP A 561 -8.31 -2.99 14.67
C ASP A 561 -7.93 -1.80 15.57
N ARG A 562 -8.74 -0.74 15.57
CA ARG A 562 -8.53 0.38 16.50
C ARG A 562 -8.75 -0.07 17.94
N PRO A 563 -7.87 0.35 18.85
CA PRO A 563 -7.97 -0.01 20.26
C PRO A 563 -9.27 0.55 20.84
N GLY A 564 -10.10 -0.34 21.41
CA GLY A 564 -11.32 0.01 22.12
C GLY A 564 -11.09 0.43 23.58
N SER A 565 -9.87 0.25 24.10
CA SER A 565 -9.51 0.56 25.49
C SER A 565 -8.17 1.30 25.58
N LYS A 566 -8.02 2.16 26.60
CA LYS A 566 -6.75 2.86 26.92
C LYS A 566 -5.57 1.88 27.11
N LYS A 567 -5.85 0.66 27.59
CA LYS A 567 -4.84 -0.41 27.74
C LYS A 567 -4.35 -0.92 26.39
N GLU A 568 -5.26 -1.19 25.44
CA GLU A 568 -4.93 -1.59 24.07
C GLU A 568 -4.19 -0.48 23.33
N VAL A 569 -4.60 0.79 23.50
CA VAL A 569 -3.88 1.96 22.94
C VAL A 569 -2.43 1.94 23.42
N THR A 570 -2.21 1.72 24.71
CA THR A 570 -0.87 1.71 25.30
C THR A 570 0.00 0.58 24.75
N LEU A 571 -0.58 -0.59 24.48
CA LEU A 571 0.14 -1.73 23.91
C LEU A 571 0.45 -1.51 22.42
N VAL A 572 -0.55 -1.17 21.60
CA VAL A 572 -0.46 -1.02 20.13
C VAL A 572 0.29 0.25 19.70
N PHE A 573 0.20 1.31 20.48
CA PHE A 573 0.80 2.61 20.18
C PHE A 573 1.93 3.00 21.13
N GLY A 574 2.30 2.11 22.05
CA GLY A 574 3.37 2.28 23.03
C GLY A 574 4.50 3.15 22.48
N GLN A 575 4.73 4.28 23.15
CA GLN A 575 5.67 5.37 22.86
C GLN A 575 5.57 6.12 21.52
N SER A 576 4.92 5.62 20.46
CA SER A 576 4.92 6.32 19.15
C SER A 576 4.01 7.57 19.07
N THR A 577 2.89 7.58 19.82
CA THR A 577 1.94 8.71 19.85
C THR A 577 1.97 9.47 21.18
N ARG A 578 2.55 8.85 22.22
CA ARG A 578 2.97 9.62 23.38
C ARG A 578 4.21 10.39 22.94
N GLN A 579 4.05 11.70 22.73
CA GLN A 579 5.00 12.64 23.35
C GLN A 579 5.47 11.96 24.62
N THR A 580 6.78 11.66 24.63
CA THR A 580 7.57 11.30 25.81
C THR A 580 6.70 11.41 27.04
N ARG A 581 6.38 10.29 27.69
CA ARG A 581 5.73 10.29 29.01
C ARG A 581 6.41 11.41 29.77
N ASP A 582 5.75 12.57 29.85
CA ASP A 582 6.47 13.82 30.05
C ASP A 582 6.97 13.64 31.46
N ILE A 583 8.28 13.43 31.61
CA ILE A 583 8.81 12.98 32.91
C ILE A 583 8.47 14.05 33.95
N GLU A 584 8.27 15.27 33.46
CA GLU A 584 7.87 16.49 34.14
C GLU A 584 6.38 16.57 34.49
N HIS A 585 5.46 15.81 33.84
CA HIS A 585 4.01 15.97 34.04
C HIS A 585 3.27 14.66 34.36
N LEU A 586 2.60 14.65 35.52
CA LEU A 586 1.65 13.61 35.95
C LEU A 586 0.35 13.63 35.10
N PRO A 587 -0.43 12.53 35.08
CA PRO A 587 -1.70 12.49 34.34
C PRO A 587 -2.68 13.58 34.83
N PRO A 588 -3.38 14.28 33.91
CA PRO A 588 -4.22 15.42 34.27
C PRO A 588 -5.45 14.97 35.06
N THR A 589 -5.66 15.59 36.22
CA THR A 589 -6.79 15.40 37.12
C THR A 589 -7.87 16.45 36.88
N ASN A 590 -7.47 17.72 36.76
CA ASN A 590 -8.35 18.88 36.68
C ASN A 590 -8.74 19.28 35.25
N ALA A 591 -9.85 20.02 35.10
CA ALA A 591 -10.29 20.54 33.80
C ALA A 591 -9.26 21.48 33.16
N TYR A 592 -8.58 22.30 33.96
CA TYR A 592 -7.47 23.16 33.52
C TYR A 592 -6.29 22.35 32.99
N GLU A 593 -5.87 21.30 33.69
CA GLU A 593 -4.78 20.41 33.24
C GLU A 593 -5.17 19.68 31.94
N ARG A 594 -6.43 19.25 31.81
CA ARG A 594 -6.94 18.67 30.55
C ARG A 594 -6.92 19.67 29.41
N PHE A 595 -7.20 20.95 29.67
CA PHE A 595 -7.10 22.02 28.70
C PHE A 595 -5.64 22.33 28.35
N GLY A 596 -4.74 22.40 29.34
CA GLY A 596 -3.30 22.55 29.17
C GLY A 596 -2.71 21.45 28.28
N VAL A 597 -3.10 20.18 28.47
CA VAL A 597 -2.70 19.07 27.59
C VAL A 597 -3.20 19.26 26.16
N LYS A 598 -4.40 19.82 25.96
CA LYS A 598 -4.89 20.14 24.59
C LYS A 598 -4.06 21.25 23.95
N ILE A 599 -3.70 22.30 24.71
CA ILE A 599 -2.81 23.36 24.24
C ILE A 599 -1.43 22.81 23.92
N GLN A 600 -0.83 22.00 24.78
CA GLN A 600 0.49 21.40 24.56
C GLN A 600 0.51 20.53 23.29
N ARG A 601 -0.57 19.79 23.01
CA ARG A 601 -0.72 19.05 21.75
C ARG A 601 -0.81 19.99 20.54
N PHE A 602 -1.57 21.08 20.66
CA PHE A 602 -1.68 22.09 19.62
C PHE A 602 -0.33 22.80 19.36
N GLN A 603 0.40 23.16 20.41
CA GLN A 603 1.76 23.70 20.32
C GLN A 603 2.73 22.68 19.71
N GLY A 604 2.60 21.40 20.07
CA GLY A 604 3.34 20.30 19.45
C GLY A 604 3.08 20.18 17.95
N PHE A 605 1.84 20.42 17.52
CA PHE A 605 1.48 20.51 16.09
C PHE A 605 2.12 21.73 15.41
N LEU A 606 2.07 22.91 16.03
CA LEU A 606 2.71 24.13 15.50
C LEU A 606 4.24 23.98 15.38
N LYS A 607 4.88 23.25 16.31
CA LYS A 607 6.31 22.90 16.23
C LYS A 607 6.59 21.74 15.26
N GLY A 608 5.55 21.04 14.83
CA GLY A 608 5.64 19.80 14.06
C GLY A 608 6.17 19.98 12.64
N PRO A 609 6.70 18.90 12.04
CA PRO A 609 7.13 18.91 10.64
C PRO A 609 5.99 19.24 9.67
N GLU A 610 4.74 18.95 10.02
CA GLU A 610 3.56 19.22 9.20
C GLU A 610 3.28 20.73 9.07
N PHE A 611 3.43 21.47 10.17
CA PHE A 611 3.25 22.92 10.16
C PHE A 611 4.39 23.63 9.41
N SER A 612 5.63 23.15 9.60
CA SER A 612 6.80 23.63 8.84
C SER A 612 6.66 23.37 7.34
N PHE A 613 6.10 22.22 6.93
CA PHE A 613 5.81 21.92 5.52
C PHE A 613 4.83 22.92 4.91
N GLY A 614 3.70 23.17 5.59
CA GLY A 614 2.72 24.15 5.11
C GLY A 614 3.32 25.55 4.98
N PHE A 615 4.14 25.97 5.95
CA PHE A 615 4.83 27.26 5.91
C PHE A 615 5.74 27.40 4.68
N ARG A 616 6.57 26.38 4.39
CA ARG A 616 7.45 26.39 3.20
C ARG A 616 6.66 26.44 1.90
N SER A 617 5.58 25.69 1.83
CA SER A 617 4.71 25.71 0.67
C SER A 617 4.03 27.07 0.48
N ALA A 618 3.64 27.74 1.56
CA ALA A 618 3.15 29.11 1.52
C ALA A 618 4.22 30.09 1.02
N CYS A 619 5.47 29.98 1.48
CA CYS A 619 6.59 30.79 0.97
C CYS A 619 6.85 30.55 -0.52
N ALA A 620 6.82 29.29 -0.98
CA ALA A 620 6.98 28.95 -2.40
C ALA A 620 5.84 29.50 -3.27
N THR A 621 4.63 29.48 -2.74
CA THR A 621 3.45 30.01 -3.44
C THR A 621 3.52 31.53 -3.49
N MET A 622 3.88 32.18 -2.38
CA MET A 622 3.99 33.62 -2.27
C MET A 622 5.13 34.18 -3.13
N SER A 623 6.26 33.48 -3.29
CA SER A 623 7.34 33.93 -4.19
C SER A 623 6.90 34.02 -5.66
N CYS A 624 5.93 33.22 -6.07
CA CYS A 624 5.29 33.33 -7.39
C CYS A 624 4.15 34.35 -7.40
N ALA A 625 3.35 34.38 -6.32
CA ALA A 625 2.16 35.23 -6.24
C ALA A 625 2.47 36.71 -6.01
N ILE A 626 3.64 37.07 -5.49
CA ILE A 626 4.03 38.46 -5.22
C ILE A 626 3.93 39.35 -6.46
N ILE A 627 4.12 38.78 -7.65
CA ILE A 627 3.98 39.45 -8.95
C ILE A 627 2.55 39.96 -9.16
N ALA A 628 1.53 39.31 -8.57
CA ALA A 628 0.13 39.73 -8.66
C ALA A 628 -0.24 40.90 -7.72
N PHE A 629 0.61 41.22 -6.75
CA PHE A 629 0.31 42.14 -5.66
C PHE A 629 1.15 43.41 -5.67
N LEU A 630 2.12 43.53 -6.59
CA LEU A 630 2.97 44.70 -6.74
C LEU A 630 2.51 45.54 -7.94
N GLU A 631 2.45 46.86 -7.78
CA GLU A 631 2.00 47.81 -8.82
C GLU A 631 2.66 47.63 -10.19
N PRO A 632 4.01 47.57 -10.32
CA PRO A 632 4.65 47.49 -11.64
C PRO A 632 4.48 46.12 -12.31
N THR A 633 4.14 45.06 -11.57
CA THR A 633 4.12 43.69 -12.08
C THR A 633 2.74 43.05 -12.11
N GLN A 634 1.72 43.69 -11.53
CA GLN A 634 0.34 43.19 -11.54
C GLN A 634 -0.21 43.02 -12.97
N THR A 635 0.09 43.95 -13.87
CA THR A 635 -0.30 43.86 -15.29
C THR A 635 0.38 42.68 -15.99
N LEU A 636 1.68 42.46 -15.71
CA LEU A 636 2.43 41.29 -16.21
C LEU A 636 1.78 39.98 -15.76
N PHE A 637 1.36 39.90 -14.51
CA PHE A 637 0.71 38.71 -13.94
C PHE A 637 -0.58 38.37 -14.70
N ILE A 638 -1.39 39.37 -15.01
CA ILE A 638 -2.65 39.22 -15.76
C ILE A 638 -2.37 38.86 -17.22
N HIS A 639 -1.46 39.60 -17.88
CA HIS A 639 -1.14 39.43 -19.31
C HIS A 639 -0.68 38.01 -19.64
N TYR A 640 0.25 37.45 -18.85
CA TYR A 640 0.79 36.10 -19.05
C TYR A 640 0.01 35.02 -18.28
N ARG A 641 -0.97 35.42 -17.48
CA ARG A 641 -1.78 34.53 -16.63
C ARG A 641 -0.88 33.63 -15.78
N LEU A 642 0.01 34.26 -15.01
CA LEU A 642 1.01 33.61 -14.15
C LEU A 642 0.40 32.90 -12.94
N ILE A 643 -0.92 32.99 -12.74
CA ILE A 643 -1.69 32.24 -11.74
C ILE A 643 -1.37 30.74 -11.75
N TRP A 644 -1.11 30.15 -12.91
CA TRP A 644 -0.76 28.73 -13.01
C TRP A 644 0.56 28.41 -12.33
N SER A 645 1.51 29.34 -12.37
CA SER A 645 2.76 29.17 -11.66
C SER A 645 2.57 29.12 -10.15
N VAL A 646 1.66 29.95 -9.64
CA VAL A 646 1.22 29.98 -8.23
C VAL A 646 0.56 28.65 -7.83
N ILE A 647 -0.36 28.14 -8.67
CA ILE A 647 -1.01 26.84 -8.45
C ILE A 647 0.01 25.69 -8.42
N ILE A 648 0.95 25.67 -9.36
CA ILE A 648 1.97 24.62 -9.45
C ILE A 648 2.95 24.68 -8.27
N ALA A 649 3.29 25.87 -7.78
CA ALA A 649 4.09 26.03 -6.57
C ALA A 649 3.36 25.52 -5.32
N ALA A 650 2.06 25.80 -5.18
CA ALA A 650 1.26 25.36 -4.03
C ALA A 650 1.08 23.83 -3.95
N ILE A 651 0.97 23.16 -5.11
CA ILE A 651 0.82 21.69 -5.22
C ILE A 651 2.20 21.03 -5.44
N GLY A 652 3.25 21.84 -5.58
CA GLY A 652 4.64 21.48 -5.92
C GLY A 652 5.25 20.43 -5.02
N ALA A 653 5.21 20.73 -3.73
CA ALA A 653 5.96 20.02 -2.72
C ALA A 653 5.14 18.89 -2.11
N ASN A 654 5.82 17.78 -1.81
CA ASN A 654 5.34 16.75 -0.92
C ASN A 654 6.06 16.85 0.44
N MET A 655 5.51 16.20 1.46
CA MET A 655 6.05 16.28 2.82
C MET A 655 7.52 15.83 2.93
N SER A 656 7.96 14.85 2.13
CA SER A 656 9.37 14.44 2.09
C SER A 656 10.09 14.96 0.85
N ALA A 657 11.36 15.27 1.02
CA ALA A 657 12.23 15.72 -0.07
C ALA A 657 12.36 14.66 -1.17
N GLY A 658 12.40 13.36 -0.83
CA GLY A 658 12.52 12.26 -1.79
C GLY A 658 11.28 12.07 -2.65
N GLN A 659 10.07 12.19 -2.06
CA GLN A 659 8.83 12.22 -2.84
C GLN A 659 8.79 13.42 -3.78
N SER A 660 9.21 14.58 -3.26
CA SER A 660 9.28 15.82 -4.03
C SER A 660 10.28 15.71 -5.18
N GLY A 661 11.45 15.12 -4.96
CA GLY A 661 12.48 14.92 -5.99
C GLY A 661 11.98 14.10 -7.18
N VAL A 662 11.34 12.95 -6.92
CA VAL A 662 10.69 12.14 -7.98
C VAL A 662 9.60 12.95 -8.70
N SER A 663 8.75 13.64 -7.94
CA SER A 663 7.67 14.48 -8.49
C SER A 663 8.22 15.57 -9.40
N TYR A 664 9.31 16.25 -9.01
CA TYR A 664 9.96 17.29 -9.81
C TYR A 664 10.52 16.74 -11.12
N SER A 665 11.24 15.60 -11.07
CA SER A 665 11.74 14.96 -12.29
C SER A 665 10.60 14.60 -13.24
N LEU A 666 9.51 14.02 -12.71
CA LEU A 666 8.37 13.62 -13.52
C LEU A 666 7.59 14.83 -14.07
N ARG A 667 7.51 15.94 -13.34
CA ARG A 667 6.89 17.18 -13.81
C ARG A 667 7.69 17.86 -14.91
N ILE A 668 9.02 17.94 -14.77
CA ILE A 668 9.89 18.56 -15.79
C ILE A 668 9.80 17.76 -17.09
N LEU A 669 10.08 16.44 -17.03
CA LEU A 669 10.01 15.56 -18.20
C LEU A 669 8.58 15.50 -18.78
N GLY A 670 7.60 15.41 -17.91
CA GLY A 670 6.20 15.37 -18.27
C GLY A 670 5.69 16.66 -18.92
N SER A 671 6.20 17.83 -18.54
CA SER A 671 5.81 19.10 -19.17
C SER A 671 6.31 19.20 -20.61
N PHE A 672 7.51 18.68 -20.91
CA PHE A 672 8.00 18.57 -22.28
C PHE A 672 7.18 17.56 -23.09
N ALA A 673 6.78 16.44 -22.49
CA ALA A 673 5.88 15.47 -23.13
C ALA A 673 4.49 16.08 -23.43
N ALA A 674 3.91 16.80 -22.45
CA ALA A 674 2.64 17.52 -22.61
C ALA A 674 2.69 18.53 -23.75
N LEU A 675 3.81 19.26 -23.91
CA LEU A 675 4.02 20.19 -25.01
C LEU A 675 3.90 19.49 -26.37
N ILE A 676 4.60 18.37 -26.53
CA ILE A 676 4.58 17.58 -27.77
C ILE A 676 3.17 17.04 -28.03
N ILE A 677 2.50 16.49 -27.01
CA ILE A 677 1.14 15.95 -27.14
C ILE A 677 0.15 17.06 -27.54
N CYS A 678 0.21 18.23 -26.89
CA CYS A 678 -0.66 19.36 -27.24
C CYS A 678 -0.47 19.81 -28.69
N TYR A 679 0.78 19.85 -29.18
CA TYR A 679 1.04 20.18 -30.58
C TYR A 679 0.45 19.14 -31.52
N LEU A 680 0.61 17.85 -31.25
CA LEU A 680 0.01 16.79 -32.07
C LEU A 680 -1.52 16.88 -32.07
N VAL A 681 -2.14 17.05 -30.90
CA VAL A 681 -3.59 17.14 -30.73
C VAL A 681 -4.19 18.34 -31.46
N TRP A 682 -3.48 19.47 -31.51
CA TRP A 682 -3.96 20.68 -32.15
C TRP A 682 -3.72 20.73 -33.67
N TYR A 683 -2.53 20.32 -34.11
CA TYR A 683 -2.10 20.50 -35.51
C TYR A 683 -2.51 19.35 -36.44
N ILE A 684 -2.70 18.11 -35.95
CA ILE A 684 -3.18 17.02 -36.81
C ILE A 684 -4.59 17.30 -37.36
N PRO A 685 -5.56 17.81 -36.57
CA PRO A 685 -6.89 18.20 -37.07
C PRO A 685 -6.94 19.57 -37.73
N ASP A 686 -5.80 20.24 -37.92
CA ASP A 686 -5.72 21.61 -38.43
C ASP A 686 -6.62 22.60 -37.64
N GLY A 687 -6.64 22.49 -36.30
CA GLY A 687 -7.43 23.36 -35.43
C GLY A 687 -8.95 23.11 -35.42
N HIS A 688 -9.47 22.14 -36.19
CA HIS A 688 -10.89 21.80 -36.19
C HIS A 688 -11.32 21.23 -34.83
N THR A 689 -12.19 21.93 -34.11
CA THR A 689 -12.52 21.64 -32.72
C THR A 689 -13.02 20.21 -32.50
N ALA A 690 -13.82 19.66 -33.42
CA ALA A 690 -14.30 18.28 -33.32
C ALA A 690 -13.14 17.26 -33.37
N GLY A 691 -12.19 17.44 -34.29
CA GLY A 691 -11.02 16.57 -34.39
C GLY A 691 -10.07 16.73 -33.21
N VAL A 692 -9.90 17.96 -32.70
CA VAL A 692 -9.10 18.24 -31.49
C VAL A 692 -9.67 17.50 -30.27
N ILE A 693 -11.00 17.50 -30.09
CA ILE A 693 -11.65 16.79 -28.99
C ILE A 693 -11.42 15.27 -29.08
N VAL A 694 -11.55 14.69 -30.28
CA VAL A 694 -11.35 13.24 -30.50
C VAL A 694 -9.90 12.84 -30.25
N LEU A 695 -8.93 13.61 -30.77
CA LEU A 695 -7.52 13.34 -30.51
C LEU A 695 -7.14 13.56 -29.04
N MET A 696 -7.72 14.57 -28.38
CA MET A 696 -7.49 14.80 -26.95
C MET A 696 -8.04 13.64 -26.10
N TRP A 697 -9.22 13.12 -26.46
CA TRP A 697 -9.75 11.91 -25.82
C TRP A 697 -8.83 10.70 -26.02
N PHE A 698 -8.30 10.52 -27.23
CA PHE A 698 -7.38 9.42 -27.53
C PHE A 698 -6.05 9.56 -26.76
N ALA A 699 -5.49 10.77 -26.68
CA ALA A 699 -4.32 11.07 -25.87
C ALA A 699 -4.58 10.78 -24.38
N ALA A 700 -5.71 11.25 -23.85
CA ALA A 700 -6.15 10.98 -22.49
C ALA A 700 -6.31 9.47 -22.22
N PHE A 701 -6.89 8.73 -23.16
CA PHE A 701 -7.03 7.27 -23.08
C PHE A 701 -5.67 6.58 -22.95
N LEU A 702 -4.69 6.96 -23.77
CA LEU A 702 -3.32 6.43 -23.66
C LEU A 702 -2.64 6.83 -22.35
N GLN A 703 -2.83 8.07 -21.90
CA GLN A 703 -2.22 8.55 -20.67
C GLN A 703 -2.77 7.83 -19.42
N MET A 704 -4.04 7.43 -19.42
CA MET A 704 -4.64 6.64 -18.35
C MET A 704 -3.93 5.31 -18.11
N TYR A 705 -3.28 4.72 -19.13
CA TYR A 705 -2.47 3.52 -18.96
C TYR A 705 -1.36 3.74 -17.92
N PHE A 706 -0.65 4.87 -18.01
CA PHE A 706 0.45 5.19 -17.10
C PHE A 706 -0.03 5.42 -15.67
N LEU A 707 -1.18 6.08 -15.52
CA LEU A 707 -1.82 6.35 -14.22
C LEU A 707 -2.23 5.03 -13.53
N ILE A 708 -2.79 4.08 -14.27
CA ILE A 708 -3.24 2.78 -13.75
C ILE A 708 -2.06 1.83 -13.49
N ARG A 709 -1.07 1.79 -14.39
CA ARG A 709 0.05 0.84 -14.32
C ARG A 709 1.03 1.19 -13.21
N TRP A 710 1.25 2.48 -12.96
CA TRP A 710 2.20 3.00 -11.98
C TRP A 710 1.54 3.97 -11.00
N PRO A 711 0.65 3.48 -10.12
CA PRO A 711 -0.08 4.32 -9.17
C PRO A 711 0.85 5.04 -8.18
N ARG A 712 2.08 4.54 -7.99
CA ARG A 712 3.11 5.17 -7.16
C ARG A 712 3.48 6.59 -7.61
N TYR A 713 3.25 6.93 -8.88
CA TYR A 713 3.58 8.26 -9.43
C TYR A 713 2.33 9.04 -9.87
N ILE A 714 1.16 8.72 -9.29
CA ILE A 714 -0.13 9.29 -9.71
C ILE A 714 -0.12 10.82 -9.78
N ILE A 715 0.49 11.50 -8.79
CA ILE A 715 0.55 12.96 -8.74
C ILE A 715 1.35 13.54 -9.92
N GLY A 716 2.48 12.94 -10.27
CA GLY A 716 3.29 13.43 -11.39
C GLY A 716 2.57 13.27 -12.72
N TRP A 717 1.92 12.11 -12.95
CA TRP A 717 1.09 11.90 -14.14
C TRP A 717 -0.12 12.83 -14.20
N LEU A 718 -0.75 13.11 -13.05
CA LEU A 718 -1.88 14.03 -12.94
C LEU A 718 -1.50 15.44 -13.39
N VAL A 719 -0.33 15.95 -12.99
CA VAL A 719 0.12 17.31 -13.38
C VAL A 719 0.34 17.43 -14.89
N VAL A 720 0.92 16.40 -15.52
CA VAL A 720 1.08 16.34 -16.98
C VAL A 720 -0.30 16.44 -17.63
N PHE A 721 -1.24 15.63 -17.16
CA PHE A 721 -2.58 15.57 -17.72
C PHE A 721 -3.36 16.89 -17.55
N ILE A 722 -3.22 17.54 -16.38
CA ILE A 722 -3.79 18.87 -16.14
C ILE A 722 -3.23 19.91 -17.11
N THR A 723 -1.92 19.87 -17.40
CA THR A 723 -1.27 20.82 -18.30
C THR A 723 -1.81 20.69 -19.73
N GLU A 724 -2.05 19.47 -20.19
CA GLU A 724 -2.63 19.21 -21.52
C GLU A 724 -4.08 19.72 -21.61
N VAL A 725 -4.92 19.34 -20.64
CA VAL A 725 -6.33 19.74 -20.59
C VAL A 725 -6.48 21.25 -20.42
N LEU A 726 -5.61 21.89 -19.64
CA LEU A 726 -5.57 23.35 -19.51
C LEU A 726 -5.25 24.02 -20.86
N SER A 727 -4.23 23.52 -21.56
CA SER A 727 -3.75 24.17 -22.78
C SER A 727 -4.76 24.01 -23.92
N ILE A 728 -5.23 22.79 -24.17
CA ILE A 728 -6.23 22.51 -25.21
C ILE A 728 -7.61 23.05 -24.82
N GLY A 729 -7.99 22.97 -23.54
CA GLY A 729 -9.24 23.51 -23.04
C GLY A 729 -9.33 25.03 -23.20
N TYR A 730 -8.23 25.75 -22.99
CA TYR A 730 -8.17 27.18 -23.24
C TYR A 730 -8.33 27.50 -24.73
N GLU A 731 -7.58 26.85 -25.63
CA GLU A 731 -7.67 27.12 -27.07
C GLU A 731 -9.04 26.79 -27.65
N THR A 732 -9.61 25.63 -27.28
CA THR A 732 -10.97 25.24 -27.70
C THR A 732 -12.05 26.17 -27.15
N GLN A 733 -11.81 26.77 -25.98
CA GLN A 733 -12.66 27.80 -25.44
C GLN A 733 -12.56 29.10 -26.25
N VAL A 734 -11.35 29.59 -26.54
CA VAL A 734 -11.15 30.83 -27.32
C VAL A 734 -11.77 30.70 -28.70
N ASN A 735 -11.62 29.57 -29.37
CA ASN A 735 -12.28 29.30 -30.65
C ASN A 735 -13.81 29.39 -30.57
N LYS A 736 -14.41 29.13 -29.40
CA LYS A 736 -15.88 29.17 -29.22
C LYS A 736 -16.41 30.55 -28.84
N ILE A 737 -15.75 31.24 -27.93
CA ILE A 737 -16.20 32.56 -27.43
C ILE A 737 -15.70 33.74 -28.28
N GLY A 738 -14.67 33.51 -29.10
CA GLY A 738 -14.00 34.54 -29.88
C GLY A 738 -12.87 35.22 -29.11
N VAL A 739 -11.91 35.78 -29.85
CA VAL A 739 -10.72 36.42 -29.28
C VAL A 739 -11.10 37.64 -28.43
N GLU A 740 -12.06 38.45 -28.87
CA GLU A 740 -12.50 39.66 -28.15
C GLU A 740 -13.06 39.35 -26.75
N ALA A 741 -13.87 38.29 -26.63
CA ALA A 741 -14.40 37.88 -25.33
C ALA A 741 -13.30 37.29 -24.43
N ALA A 742 -12.31 36.60 -25.02
CA ALA A 742 -11.19 36.01 -24.28
C ALA A 742 -10.18 37.05 -23.77
N THR A 743 -9.98 38.15 -24.50
CA THR A 743 -9.05 39.23 -24.14
C THR A 743 -9.70 40.32 -23.26
N SER A 744 -11.02 40.29 -23.08
CA SER A 744 -11.78 41.26 -22.26
C SER A 744 -11.27 41.44 -20.83
N SER A 745 -10.58 40.43 -20.27
CA SER A 745 -9.99 40.48 -18.92
C SER A 745 -8.54 41.03 -18.90
N GLY A 746 -8.04 41.58 -20.00
CA GLY A 746 -6.66 42.09 -20.12
C GLY A 746 -5.61 41.01 -20.45
N VAL A 747 -6.03 39.80 -20.83
CA VAL A 747 -5.11 38.71 -21.18
C VAL A 747 -4.65 38.87 -22.64
N ILE A 748 -3.34 38.70 -22.90
CA ILE A 748 -2.81 38.74 -24.26
C ILE A 748 -3.12 37.42 -24.96
N TYR A 749 -3.76 37.49 -26.14
CA TYR A 749 -3.95 36.32 -27.00
C TYR A 749 -2.65 35.99 -27.74
N TYR A 750 -2.18 34.77 -27.57
CA TYR A 750 -1.06 34.21 -28.34
C TYR A 750 -1.58 33.14 -29.30
N LYS A 751 -0.80 32.87 -30.36
CA LYS A 751 -1.07 31.72 -31.22
C LYS A 751 -0.93 30.40 -30.41
N PRO A 752 -1.63 29.32 -30.79
CA PRO A 752 -1.67 28.08 -30.02
C PRO A 752 -0.29 27.51 -29.62
N TYR A 753 0.70 27.57 -30.52
CA TYR A 753 2.07 27.10 -30.21
C TYR A 753 2.72 27.91 -29.07
N SER A 754 2.48 29.21 -29.01
CA SER A 754 3.08 30.08 -28.00
C SER A 754 2.36 29.96 -26.67
N VAL A 755 1.03 29.72 -26.68
CA VAL A 755 0.26 29.49 -25.45
C VAL A 755 0.77 28.27 -24.69
N VAL A 756 0.90 27.12 -25.38
CA VAL A 756 1.39 25.88 -24.74
C VAL A 756 2.79 26.08 -24.17
N ALA A 757 3.70 26.74 -24.91
CA ALA A 757 5.05 27.02 -24.45
C ALA A 757 5.07 27.92 -23.18
N VAL A 758 4.24 28.97 -23.14
CA VAL A 758 4.11 29.84 -21.96
C VAL A 758 3.55 29.06 -20.76
N ARG A 759 2.59 28.14 -20.97
CA ARG A 759 2.05 27.29 -19.89
C ARG A 759 3.12 26.37 -19.32
N VAL A 760 3.90 25.73 -20.18
CA VAL A 760 5.03 24.89 -19.74
C VAL A 760 6.08 25.70 -18.98
N ALA A 761 6.39 26.91 -19.45
CA ALA A 761 7.30 27.82 -18.72
C ALA A 761 6.75 28.17 -17.33
N CYS A 762 5.43 28.42 -17.19
CA CYS A 762 4.80 28.65 -15.89
C CYS A 762 4.91 27.44 -14.95
N VAL A 763 4.76 26.21 -15.49
CA VAL A 763 4.91 24.96 -14.73
C VAL A 763 6.35 24.79 -14.26
N LEU A 764 7.34 25.07 -15.13
CA LEU A 764 8.75 25.04 -14.77
C LEU A 764 9.08 26.05 -13.68
N TRP A 765 8.59 27.30 -13.78
CA TRP A 765 8.78 28.32 -12.76
C TRP A 765 8.22 27.90 -11.40
N GLY A 766 6.97 27.43 -11.35
CA GLY A 766 6.34 26.98 -10.10
C GLY A 766 7.06 25.76 -9.51
N THR A 767 7.56 24.88 -10.36
CA THR A 767 8.36 23.72 -9.95
C THR A 767 9.71 24.15 -9.36
N CYS A 768 10.39 25.13 -9.97
CA CYS A 768 11.64 25.69 -9.45
C CYS A 768 11.44 26.38 -8.09
N ALA A 769 10.39 27.18 -7.95
CA ALA A 769 10.05 27.82 -6.67
C ALA A 769 9.78 26.77 -5.57
N SER A 770 8.99 25.74 -5.89
CA SER A 770 8.73 24.63 -4.97
C SER A 770 10.02 23.88 -4.61
N MET A 771 10.89 23.63 -5.58
CA MET A 771 12.17 22.94 -5.38
C MET A 771 13.08 23.73 -4.42
N PHE A 772 13.17 25.05 -4.59
CA PHE A 772 13.96 25.93 -3.73
C PHE A 772 13.55 25.82 -2.26
N PHE A 773 12.26 26.00 -1.95
CA PHE A 773 11.74 25.93 -0.57
C PHE A 773 11.59 24.50 -0.01
N THR A 774 11.71 23.48 -0.85
CA THR A 774 11.75 22.08 -0.39
C THR A 774 13.11 21.74 0.20
N TYR A 775 14.19 22.20 -0.43
CA TYR A 775 15.56 21.88 -0.01
C TYR A 775 16.15 22.90 0.96
N LEU A 776 15.76 24.17 0.90
CA LEU A 776 16.23 25.22 1.80
C LEU A 776 15.11 25.67 2.76
N PRO A 777 15.39 25.97 4.05
CA PRO A 777 16.68 25.88 4.73
C PRO A 777 17.01 24.47 5.27
N TYR A 778 16.02 23.65 5.65
CA TYR A 778 16.24 22.30 6.20
C TYR A 778 15.20 21.30 5.66
N PRO A 779 15.57 20.34 4.78
CA PRO A 779 14.61 19.43 4.17
C PRO A 779 14.08 18.40 5.18
N ILE A 780 12.80 18.04 5.07
CA ILE A 780 12.26 16.84 5.74
C ILE A 780 12.68 15.65 4.87
N THR A 781 13.66 14.88 5.36
CA THR A 781 14.25 13.77 4.59
C THR A 781 13.44 12.48 4.73
N ALA A 782 13.32 11.73 3.64
CA ALA A 782 12.85 10.36 3.59
C ALA A 782 13.75 9.46 4.46
N ARG A 783 15.05 9.79 4.59
CA ARG A 783 15.96 9.17 5.58
C ARG A 783 15.47 9.32 7.01
N GLY A 784 15.00 10.52 7.38
CA GLY A 784 14.45 10.80 8.70
C GLY A 784 13.17 10.00 8.96
N ILE A 785 12.26 10.00 7.99
CA ILE A 785 11.01 9.24 8.05
C ILE A 785 11.29 7.73 8.11
N LEU A 786 12.23 7.23 7.30
CA LEU A 786 12.68 5.85 7.29
C LEU A 786 13.17 5.40 8.67
N ARG A 787 14.08 6.17 9.29
CA ARG A 787 14.58 5.87 10.64
C ARG A 787 13.46 5.85 11.69
N ARG A 788 12.54 6.83 11.64
CA ARG A 788 11.42 6.92 12.58
C ARG A 788 10.46 5.73 12.43
N ASN A 789 10.09 5.38 11.20
CA ASN A 789 9.19 4.27 10.94
C ASN A 789 9.84 2.93 11.30
N MET A 790 11.14 2.77 11.04
CA MET A 790 11.88 1.57 11.43
C MET A 790 11.99 1.43 12.96
N ALA A 791 12.27 2.51 13.69
CA ALA A 791 12.25 2.50 15.16
C ALA A 791 10.86 2.13 15.71
N ALA A 792 9.80 2.63 15.09
CA ALA A 792 8.43 2.27 15.46
C ALA A 792 8.14 0.78 15.22
N ILE A 793 8.62 0.20 14.11
CA ILE A 793 8.50 -1.24 13.82
C ILE A 793 9.26 -2.06 14.86
N MET A 794 10.51 -1.70 15.19
CA MET A 794 11.31 -2.40 16.19
C MET A 794 10.62 -2.42 17.56
N HIS A 795 10.10 -1.28 18.01
CA HIS A 795 9.35 -1.19 19.26
C HIS A 795 8.06 -2.01 19.21
N LEU A 796 7.33 -1.98 18.10
CA LEU A 796 6.10 -2.74 17.92
C LEU A 796 6.36 -4.25 17.94
N ILE A 797 7.47 -4.71 17.38
CA ILE A 797 7.92 -6.11 17.44
C ILE A 797 8.31 -6.50 18.87
N GLY A 798 9.01 -5.64 19.61
CA GLY A 798 9.32 -5.87 21.02
C GLY A 798 8.06 -6.07 21.86
N ASN A 799 7.07 -5.17 21.70
CA ASN A 799 5.78 -5.31 22.35
C ASN A 799 5.01 -6.55 21.88
N TYR A 800 5.07 -6.89 20.60
CA TYR A 800 4.45 -8.09 20.04
C TYR A 800 5.04 -9.34 20.69
N HIS A 801 6.35 -9.42 20.83
CA HIS A 801 7.03 -10.50 21.54
C HIS A 801 6.56 -10.62 23.00
N THR A 802 6.46 -9.49 23.73
CA THR A 802 5.92 -9.50 25.10
C THR A 802 4.48 -10.01 25.15
N VAL A 803 3.62 -9.58 24.22
CA VAL A 803 2.22 -10.05 24.14
C VAL A 803 2.15 -11.55 23.84
N VAL A 804 3.01 -12.06 22.96
CA VAL A 804 3.10 -13.50 22.68
C VAL A 804 3.53 -14.26 23.93
N HIS A 805 4.57 -13.79 24.63
CA HIS A 805 5.07 -14.41 25.85
C HIS A 805 4.02 -14.42 26.97
N THR A 806 3.29 -13.32 27.16
CA THR A 806 2.20 -13.28 28.15
C THR A 806 1.03 -14.17 27.75
N THR A 807 0.71 -14.27 26.46
CA THR A 807 -0.30 -15.22 25.95
C THR A 807 0.09 -16.66 26.27
N LEU A 808 1.35 -17.04 26.00
CA LEU A 808 1.86 -18.38 26.31
C LEU A 808 1.80 -18.65 27.82
N LYS A 809 2.24 -17.70 28.64
CA LYS A 809 2.18 -17.81 30.11
C LYS A 809 0.76 -17.93 30.64
N ALA A 810 -0.18 -17.18 30.07
CA ALA A 810 -1.59 -17.26 30.43
C ALA A 810 -2.19 -18.62 30.04
N ARG A 811 -1.85 -19.14 28.86
CA ARG A 811 -2.26 -20.47 28.40
C ARG A 811 -1.72 -21.57 29.30
N LEU A 812 -0.42 -21.53 29.63
CA LEU A 812 0.22 -22.50 30.52
C LEU A 812 -0.38 -22.49 31.94
N ARG A 813 -0.85 -21.33 32.40
CA ARG A 813 -1.48 -21.19 33.73
C ARG A 813 -2.99 -21.44 33.72
N GLY A 814 -3.59 -21.70 32.55
CA GLY A 814 -5.05 -21.81 32.40
C GLY A 814 -5.82 -20.50 32.65
N THR A 815 -5.14 -19.34 32.69
CA THR A 815 -5.75 -18.03 32.93
C THR A 815 -6.15 -17.30 31.64
N GLU A 816 -6.12 -17.98 30.49
CA GLU A 816 -6.46 -17.41 29.19
C GLU A 816 -7.94 -17.01 29.11
N GLY A 817 -8.83 -17.70 29.84
CA GLY A 817 -10.28 -17.48 29.81
C GLY A 817 -10.91 -17.88 28.48
N ASP A 818 -12.23 -17.71 28.35
CA ASP A 818 -12.93 -17.98 27.09
C ASP A 818 -12.59 -16.90 26.04
N VAL A 819 -12.19 -17.31 24.84
CA VAL A 819 -11.85 -16.40 23.72
C VAL A 819 -13.10 -15.70 23.18
N ALA A 820 -14.30 -16.26 23.41
CA ALA A 820 -15.57 -15.66 23.02
C ALA A 820 -15.98 -14.48 23.90
N ASP A 821 -15.50 -14.42 25.15
CA ASP A 821 -15.76 -13.30 26.05
C ASP A 821 -14.82 -12.12 25.75
N LYS A 822 -15.41 -10.94 25.51
CA LYS A 822 -14.69 -9.70 25.20
C LYS A 822 -13.85 -9.19 26.36
N GLN A 823 -14.18 -9.56 27.60
CA GLN A 823 -13.43 -9.15 28.80
C GLN A 823 -12.31 -10.13 29.16
N SER A 824 -12.28 -11.29 28.53
CA SER A 824 -11.27 -12.30 28.75
C SER A 824 -9.87 -11.81 28.36
N GLN A 825 -8.86 -12.23 29.13
CA GLN A 825 -7.47 -11.88 28.87
C GLN A 825 -7.00 -12.42 27.53
N GLY A 826 -7.40 -13.65 27.16
CA GLY A 826 -7.06 -14.26 25.87
C GLY A 826 -7.61 -13.48 24.69
N HIS A 827 -8.86 -13.00 24.78
CA HIS A 827 -9.47 -12.17 23.74
C HIS A 827 -8.70 -10.85 23.55
N LEU A 828 -8.43 -10.14 24.65
CA LEU A 828 -7.69 -8.88 24.66
C LEU A 828 -6.28 -9.03 24.07
N LEU A 829 -5.55 -10.07 24.46
CA LEU A 829 -4.20 -10.35 23.98
C LEU A 829 -4.22 -10.73 22.49
N SER A 830 -5.17 -11.56 22.06
CA SER A 830 -5.30 -11.96 20.65
C SER A 830 -5.65 -10.77 19.74
N ARG A 831 -6.57 -9.90 20.19
CA ARG A 831 -6.93 -8.67 19.48
C ARG A 831 -5.77 -7.69 19.39
N THR A 832 -5.06 -7.47 20.50
CA THR A 832 -3.87 -6.61 20.54
C THR A 832 -2.79 -7.12 19.59
N ARG A 833 -2.52 -8.42 19.61
CA ARG A 833 -1.57 -9.09 18.71
C ARG A 833 -1.93 -8.89 17.23
N ARG A 834 -3.22 -9.04 16.88
CA ARG A 834 -3.72 -8.78 15.52
C ARG A 834 -3.50 -7.32 15.10
N ALA A 835 -3.87 -6.37 15.96
CA ALA A 835 -3.70 -4.94 15.67
C ALA A 835 -2.22 -4.57 15.47
N MET A 836 -1.32 -5.07 16.33
CA MET A 836 0.12 -4.89 16.18
C MET A 836 0.63 -5.47 14.86
N PHE A 837 0.22 -6.68 14.51
CA PHE A 837 0.61 -7.32 13.25
C PHE A 837 0.21 -6.49 12.03
N ASN A 838 -1.06 -6.07 11.95
CA ASN A 838 -1.57 -5.29 10.82
C ASN A 838 -0.85 -3.93 10.72
N LYS A 839 -0.60 -3.26 11.85
CA LYS A 839 0.17 -2.01 11.88
C LYS A 839 1.62 -2.21 11.42
N THR A 840 2.29 -3.29 11.82
CA THR A 840 3.64 -3.61 11.34
C THR A 840 3.66 -3.79 9.82
N MET A 841 2.67 -4.50 9.26
CA MET A 841 2.60 -4.73 7.81
C MET A 841 2.45 -3.42 7.02
N VAL A 842 1.57 -2.52 7.46
CA VAL A 842 1.40 -1.20 6.83
C VAL A 842 2.67 -0.36 6.94
N LEU A 843 3.30 -0.31 8.12
CA LEU A 843 4.56 0.42 8.30
C LEU A 843 5.71 -0.17 7.46
N ASN A 844 5.77 -1.49 7.31
CA ASN A 844 6.79 -2.15 6.51
C ASN A 844 6.69 -1.77 5.02
N SER A 845 5.45 -1.69 4.48
CA SER A 845 5.20 -1.18 3.13
C SER A 845 5.70 0.26 2.96
N SER A 846 5.41 1.14 3.93
CA SER A 846 5.89 2.53 3.96
C SER A 846 7.43 2.61 4.03
N VAL A 847 8.06 1.77 4.85
CA VAL A 847 9.52 1.71 5.00
C VAL A 847 10.20 1.26 3.70
N LYS A 848 9.73 0.19 3.05
CA LYS A 848 10.19 -0.23 1.72
C LYS A 848 10.07 0.90 0.69
N HIS A 849 8.97 1.65 0.74
CA HIS A 849 8.78 2.80 -0.15
C HIS A 849 9.78 3.93 0.13
N ASN A 850 10.05 4.26 1.40
CA ASN A 850 11.02 5.30 1.76
C ASN A 850 12.48 4.93 1.40
N VAL A 851 12.85 3.65 1.41
CA VAL A 851 14.14 3.18 0.89
C VAL A 851 14.31 3.48 -0.60
N TYR A 852 13.23 3.34 -1.39
CA TYR A 852 13.25 3.70 -2.80
C TYR A 852 13.41 5.23 -3.00
N LEU A 853 12.62 6.02 -2.27
CA LEU A 853 12.59 7.48 -2.40
C LEU A 853 13.89 8.15 -2.01
N GLN A 854 14.62 7.53 -1.08
CA GLN A 854 15.93 7.98 -0.64
C GLN A 854 16.93 8.18 -1.80
N LYS A 855 16.78 7.48 -2.93
CA LYS A 855 17.62 7.65 -4.12
C LYS A 855 17.47 9.03 -4.78
N TYR A 856 16.33 9.68 -4.58
CA TYR A 856 15.98 10.96 -5.21
C TYR A 856 16.20 12.15 -4.29
N GLU A 857 16.84 11.94 -3.14
CA GLU A 857 17.22 13.01 -2.22
C GLU A 857 18.68 13.42 -2.42
N PRO A 858 18.98 14.74 -2.51
CA PRO A 858 20.36 15.20 -2.54
C PRO A 858 21.09 14.73 -1.27
N THR A 859 22.26 14.11 -1.44
CA THR A 859 23.09 13.61 -0.33
C THR A 859 23.96 14.74 0.22
N LEU A 860 23.47 15.45 1.23
CA LEU A 860 24.30 16.35 2.04
C LEU A 860 24.89 15.55 3.21
N GLY A 861 26.22 15.56 3.39
CA GLY A 861 26.89 14.97 4.56
C GLY A 861 27.24 13.48 4.50
N GLY A 862 27.37 12.88 3.31
CA GLY A 862 27.89 11.51 3.11
C GLY A 862 26.88 10.51 2.53
N LYS A 863 27.37 9.29 2.21
CA LYS A 863 26.54 8.20 1.65
C LYS A 863 25.64 7.63 2.74
N PHE A 864 24.36 7.51 2.45
CA PHE A 864 23.40 6.85 3.35
C PHE A 864 23.57 5.32 3.27
N PRO A 865 23.58 4.58 4.39
CA PRO A 865 23.85 3.13 4.40
C PRO A 865 22.61 2.33 3.97
N VAL A 866 22.25 2.44 2.68
CA VAL A 866 21.06 1.77 2.11
C VAL A 866 21.08 0.27 2.35
N VAL A 867 22.24 -0.37 2.22
CA VAL A 867 22.41 -1.83 2.39
C VAL A 867 22.03 -2.27 3.80
N ILE A 868 22.52 -1.56 4.83
CA ILE A 868 22.22 -1.86 6.23
C ILE A 868 20.72 -1.73 6.50
N PHE A 869 20.11 -0.62 6.04
CA PHE A 869 18.66 -0.44 6.22
C PHE A 869 17.85 -1.49 5.45
N SER A 870 18.24 -1.84 4.21
CA SER A 870 17.54 -2.89 3.46
C SER A 870 17.66 -4.25 4.11
N ASP A 871 18.81 -4.55 4.72
CA ASP A 871 19.05 -5.80 5.43
C ASP A 871 18.20 -5.88 6.71
N ILE A 872 18.21 -4.81 7.52
CA ILE A 872 17.33 -4.69 8.69
C ILE A 872 15.85 -4.85 8.29
N ILE A 873 15.41 -4.25 7.18
CA ILE A 873 14.03 -4.38 6.69
C ILE A 873 13.71 -5.82 6.29
N SER A 874 14.67 -6.51 5.68
CA SER A 874 14.49 -7.93 5.32
C SER A 874 14.29 -8.79 6.57
N GLN A 875 15.04 -8.51 7.64
CA GLN A 875 14.93 -9.21 8.93
C GLN A 875 13.67 -8.83 9.71
N LEU A 876 13.26 -7.57 9.68
CA LEU A 876 12.02 -7.07 10.31
C LEU A 876 10.76 -7.44 9.53
N GLY A 877 10.90 -7.90 8.29
CA GLY A 877 9.82 -8.37 7.43
C GLY A 877 9.26 -9.71 7.89
N MET A 878 8.60 -9.71 9.06
CA MET A 878 7.86 -10.85 9.65
C MET A 878 7.23 -11.74 8.61
#